data_AF-A0AAU0SQD2-F1
#
_entry.id   AF-A0AAU0SQD2-F1
#
_cell.length_a   1.000
_cell.length_b   1.000
_cell.length_c   1.000
_cell.angle_alpha   90.00
_cell.angle_beta   90.00
_cell.angle_gamma   90.00
#
_symmetry.space_group_name_H-M   'P 1'
#
loop_
_entity.id
_entity.type
_entity.pdbx_description
1 polymer ?
#
loop_
_entity_poly.entity_id
_entity_poly.type
_entity_poly.pdbx_seq_one_letter_code
_entity_poly.pdbx_strand_id
1 'polypeptide(L)'
;MDSSQNKIAVVGMWCRFPGANSPAAFWENLCSGKVTIQRLEREAMIADGVAPSDLDHPDYVPYRGLLDDALMFDPASFGMSPAEAALTDPQHRQFLECARLALQDAGIDGRDLTRTAVFAAQSHNEYRTACLSGASEIASFSADVLNGAAHLATSVAYRLGAEGAALTVQTACSSSLVAVHLACQALHAGECDLAIVGGVAIGWPQHVGYKYVPDGIMSRDGQCRPFDAGASGTVRGEGVGILVLQRLSDAQAAERAIRAVICGSAVNNDGRHRMGFSTPSTQGQVRVIRQAFERSTVSVSDISYVETHGTGTAVGDAIELAALSEALHLDDSPEHRVYLGSVKANIGHLDAAAGIAGMIKLILQLQHRKIVPQAAFERLHDESRRHQEQFSFAEKVVPWTSVGALTAAISSFGLGGTNAHLIIQSQPEDRSQSNPLESDAWPVVVPLVSTDEKTLRARYASLCKRAATLGLRYVDVAFTLASHSNGVGARAAIFVSSVDAVRVIDPTTVVAFSLVERERLGTLFVFGELRGAAAVARDLSRCFPVFRRNLAAIVSRVGRSEGTANTVGEHTTALPSQDRLAGLCVQVALARTLAAMGVPVLRVAGYGFGEAAAACVSGALTLDVAAALVLAESASELQDALEMAQIREGISWYSATLARHTSSDDLHNSDFWHVVFEEDDDAVGTLMSETGSVMHVIVGAIATKVSLSIETPHIHFIDTVDQRASAHMTRAIGQAWCLGATINWPLVFEGQQAHDYASELLEDRRRAYYPPAMVRVQQATAVTAPSELTQVSKPVPAEMRAYAKQAFCDALQLEDIDIDTNFFELGGCSLTALDVLERVNGVAEVRISLREFLHEPTIRSLELLLVRNSEEMDGALSVDTITSSALASPARPVEFGLAATAHTDSMGNAVHEHLPRFSVFFFSGETSQHAQPNLYGLVLDAARLADESDFEAIWIPERHFHRFGGLFPAPAVLASAIAAITHRVKIRAGSIVLPLHNPVEIAEQWSVVDNISNGRIGLALAPGFHPTDFVLNPTRYEKRREHFADSTRVLRAMWRGEPYNGINGLGENENVTVLPRPVQSELPVWITAADSESSFESAGASGSNVLTAMLSLDLDGLRQRIAIYRKALNGRPGRVTVMLHTFVHQDPTVVAQIGAGALYEYLDTHLDFASARVSYERVRGLAAADRGALVDHAVGRYLNGGSLIGTPSHCEAMARSLKEIGVDEIACLVDFGVPREHVLPSLVEVASMQAKLNVQR
;
A
#
# COMPACT_ATOMS: atom_id res chain seq x y z
N MET A 1 -6.94 -20.97 -37.90
CA MET A 1 -7.15 -20.29 -36.61
C MET A 1 -8.00 -19.07 -36.89
N ASP A 2 -9.02 -18.82 -36.07
CA ASP A 2 -9.95 -17.72 -36.31
C ASP A 2 -9.19 -16.37 -36.27
N SER A 3 -9.31 -15.57 -37.32
CA SER A 3 -8.55 -14.32 -37.53
C SER A 3 -8.83 -13.25 -36.47
N SER A 4 -9.92 -13.41 -35.71
CA SER A 4 -10.30 -12.57 -34.57
C SER A 4 -9.42 -12.78 -33.32
N GLN A 5 -8.80 -13.97 -33.16
CA GLN A 5 -8.07 -14.35 -31.95
C GLN A 5 -6.67 -13.74 -31.83
N ASN A 6 -6.10 -13.20 -32.92
CA ASN A 6 -4.72 -12.67 -32.98
C ASN A 6 -4.64 -11.13 -32.94
N LYS A 7 -5.72 -10.44 -32.56
CA LYS A 7 -5.77 -8.98 -32.46
C LYS A 7 -5.74 -8.54 -31.01
N ILE A 8 -5.01 -7.45 -30.74
CA ILE A 8 -4.89 -6.86 -29.39
C ILE A 8 -5.61 -5.52 -29.38
N ALA A 9 -6.54 -5.35 -28.45
CA ALA A 9 -7.22 -4.09 -28.21
C ALA A 9 -6.40 -3.19 -27.27
N VAL A 10 -6.32 -1.92 -27.60
CA VAL A 10 -5.95 -0.86 -26.65
C VAL A 10 -7.23 -0.46 -25.92
N VAL A 11 -7.33 -0.75 -24.64
CA VAL A 11 -8.52 -0.50 -23.82
C VAL A 11 -8.40 0.73 -22.93
N GLY A 12 -7.16 1.16 -22.62
CA GLY A 12 -6.90 2.40 -21.90
C GLY A 12 -5.60 3.05 -22.33
N MET A 13 -5.48 4.36 -22.13
CA MET A 13 -4.24 5.10 -22.35
C MET A 13 -4.14 6.34 -21.46
N TRP A 14 -2.92 6.70 -21.09
CA TRP A 14 -2.65 7.98 -20.46
C TRP A 14 -1.27 8.51 -20.85
N CYS A 15 -1.08 9.83 -20.79
CA CYS A 15 0.21 10.43 -21.05
C CYS A 15 0.41 11.77 -20.35
N ARG A 16 1.68 12.10 -20.11
CA ARG A 16 2.14 13.45 -19.80
C ARG A 16 3.32 13.78 -20.71
N PHE A 17 3.15 14.80 -21.54
CA PHE A 17 4.13 15.30 -22.49
C PHE A 17 4.32 16.82 -22.28
N PRO A 18 5.37 17.42 -22.84
CA PRO A 18 5.62 18.86 -22.67
C PRO A 18 4.39 19.67 -23.09
N GLY A 19 3.85 20.49 -22.17
CA GLY A 19 2.64 21.28 -22.37
C GLY A 19 1.32 20.51 -22.42
N ALA A 20 1.29 19.22 -22.04
CA ALA A 20 0.07 18.40 -21.98
C ALA A 20 0.13 17.33 -20.88
N ASN A 21 -0.76 17.42 -19.89
CA ASN A 21 -0.82 16.49 -18.75
C ASN A 21 -1.86 15.34 -18.93
N SER A 22 -2.53 15.27 -20.09
CA SER A 22 -3.53 14.25 -20.43
C SER A 22 -3.59 14.01 -21.94
N PRO A 23 -4.19 12.89 -22.41
CA PRO A 23 -4.39 12.64 -23.83
C PRO A 23 -5.24 13.72 -24.53
N ALA A 24 -6.21 14.31 -23.83
CA ALA A 24 -7.07 15.38 -24.37
C ALA A 24 -6.28 16.67 -24.61
N ALA A 25 -5.50 17.12 -23.61
CA ALA A 25 -4.63 18.28 -23.77
C ALA A 25 -3.58 18.06 -24.86
N PHE A 26 -3.07 16.83 -24.98
CA PHE A 26 -2.14 16.48 -26.04
C PHE A 26 -2.79 16.55 -27.43
N TRP A 27 -4.02 16.08 -27.56
CA TRP A 27 -4.79 16.19 -28.81
C TRP A 27 -4.98 17.65 -29.25
N GLU A 28 -5.30 18.56 -28.33
CA GLU A 28 -5.44 19.98 -28.62
C GLU A 28 -4.14 20.59 -29.14
N ASN A 29 -3.02 20.31 -28.45
CA ASN A 29 -1.69 20.74 -28.87
C ASN A 29 -1.33 20.21 -30.27
N LEU A 30 -1.64 18.95 -30.56
CA LEU A 30 -1.41 18.34 -31.87
C LEU A 30 -2.24 19.02 -32.96
N CYS A 31 -3.54 19.25 -32.71
CA CYS A 31 -4.43 19.93 -33.65
C CYS A 31 -3.97 21.34 -34.00
N SER A 32 -3.41 22.07 -33.03
CA SER A 32 -2.89 23.43 -33.24
C SER A 32 -1.46 23.44 -33.82
N GLY A 33 -0.84 22.26 -34.05
CA GLY A 33 0.55 22.17 -34.49
C GLY A 33 1.56 22.74 -33.49
N LYS A 34 1.24 22.72 -32.19
CA LYS A 34 2.07 23.33 -31.14
C LYS A 34 3.43 22.63 -31.07
N VAL A 35 4.49 23.44 -31.02
CA VAL A 35 5.86 23.00 -30.73
C VAL A 35 6.20 23.43 -29.30
N THR A 36 6.61 22.47 -28.48
CA THR A 36 6.88 22.65 -27.04
C THR A 36 8.36 22.47 -26.71
N ILE A 37 9.20 22.25 -27.72
CA ILE A 37 10.65 22.42 -27.61
C ILE A 37 10.92 23.90 -27.35
N GLN A 38 11.63 24.19 -26.25
CA GLN A 38 11.89 25.57 -25.84
C GLN A 38 13.37 25.82 -25.64
N ARG A 39 13.75 27.08 -25.80
CA ARG A 39 15.08 27.57 -25.41
C ARG A 39 15.15 27.62 -23.89
N LEU A 40 16.23 27.12 -23.33
CA LEU A 40 16.49 27.14 -21.90
C LEU A 40 17.07 28.49 -21.48
N GLU A 41 16.56 29.03 -20.37
CA GLU A 41 17.06 30.26 -19.77
C GLU A 41 18.45 30.03 -19.16
N ARG A 42 19.34 31.02 -19.32
CA ARG A 42 20.74 30.91 -18.89
C ARG A 42 20.85 30.66 -17.38
N GLU A 43 20.04 31.38 -16.61
CA GLU A 43 19.97 31.30 -15.16
C GLU A 43 19.55 29.90 -14.70
N ALA A 44 18.57 29.29 -15.36
CA ALA A 44 18.10 27.94 -15.05
C ALA A 44 19.18 26.89 -15.35
N MET A 45 19.89 27.02 -16.47
CA MET A 45 21.00 26.11 -16.79
C MET A 45 22.16 26.21 -15.79
N ILE A 46 22.50 27.42 -15.34
CA ILE A 46 23.52 27.63 -14.30
C ILE A 46 23.07 27.02 -12.97
N ALA A 47 21.79 27.19 -12.60
CA ALA A 47 21.23 26.60 -11.39
C ALA A 47 21.28 25.06 -11.41
N ASP A 48 21.11 24.46 -12.59
CA ASP A 48 21.24 23.01 -12.82
C ASP A 48 22.70 22.54 -13.02
N GLY A 49 23.68 23.42 -12.75
CA GLY A 49 25.10 23.08 -12.67
C GLY A 49 25.87 23.17 -13.99
N VAL A 50 25.31 23.77 -15.06
CA VAL A 50 26.04 24.00 -16.31
C VAL A 50 27.03 25.15 -16.12
N ALA A 51 28.30 24.90 -16.43
CA ALA A 51 29.34 25.92 -16.28
C ALA A 51 29.13 27.09 -17.25
N PRO A 52 29.29 28.36 -16.81
CA PRO A 52 29.18 29.52 -17.70
C PRO A 52 30.07 29.42 -18.94
N SER A 53 31.26 28.82 -18.82
CA SER A 53 32.18 28.59 -19.94
C SER A 53 31.62 27.65 -21.01
N ASP A 54 30.79 26.67 -20.62
CA ASP A 54 30.14 25.78 -21.58
C ASP A 54 29.00 26.51 -22.31
N LEU A 55 28.26 27.35 -21.60
CA LEU A 55 27.19 28.18 -22.17
C LEU A 55 27.73 29.23 -23.16
N ASP A 56 28.97 29.67 -22.96
CA ASP A 56 29.65 30.62 -23.84
C ASP A 56 30.33 29.93 -25.04
N HIS A 57 30.34 28.60 -25.08
CA HIS A 57 30.88 27.85 -26.22
C HIS A 57 29.98 28.05 -27.46
N PRO A 58 30.53 28.40 -28.65
CA PRO A 58 29.74 28.72 -29.84
C PRO A 58 28.85 27.57 -30.33
N ASP A 59 29.27 26.32 -30.08
CA ASP A 59 28.50 25.11 -30.42
C ASP A 59 27.51 24.66 -29.32
N TYR A 60 27.32 25.42 -28.23
CA TYR A 60 26.33 25.05 -27.21
C TYR A 60 24.91 25.42 -27.67
N VAL A 61 24.01 24.45 -27.63
CA VAL A 61 22.62 24.58 -28.06
C VAL A 61 21.69 24.41 -26.84
N PRO A 62 21.11 25.51 -26.33
CA PRO A 62 20.33 25.50 -25.10
C PRO A 62 18.85 25.21 -25.40
N TYR A 63 18.51 24.03 -25.92
CA TYR A 63 17.12 23.66 -26.25
C TYR A 63 16.76 22.27 -25.72
N ARG A 64 15.51 22.13 -25.23
CA ARG A 64 14.96 20.86 -24.72
C ARG A 64 13.42 20.89 -24.71
N GLY A 65 12.78 19.74 -24.85
CA GLY A 65 11.37 19.56 -24.50
C GLY A 65 11.26 19.13 -23.04
N LEU A 66 10.73 19.99 -22.16
CA LEU A 66 10.66 19.73 -20.72
C LEU A 66 9.29 19.20 -20.32
N LEU A 67 9.26 18.25 -19.39
CA LEU A 67 8.02 17.81 -18.78
C LEU A 67 7.67 18.76 -17.62
N ASP A 68 6.50 19.38 -17.70
CA ASP A 68 5.95 20.18 -16.61
C ASP A 68 5.77 19.30 -15.36
N ASP A 69 6.11 19.83 -14.19
CA ASP A 69 5.92 19.14 -12.91
C ASP A 69 6.58 17.75 -12.82
N ALA A 70 7.68 17.50 -13.55
CA ALA A 70 8.35 16.20 -13.60
C ALA A 70 8.74 15.64 -12.22
N LEU A 71 9.07 16.54 -11.28
CA LEU A 71 9.44 16.19 -9.90
C LEU A 71 8.24 16.07 -8.95
N MET A 72 7.04 16.45 -9.39
CA MET A 72 5.83 16.43 -8.56
C MET A 72 5.21 15.03 -8.52
N PHE A 73 4.97 14.51 -7.33
CA PHE A 73 4.45 13.16 -7.10
C PHE A 73 3.57 13.09 -5.84
N ASP A 74 2.58 12.19 -5.83
CA ASP A 74 1.81 11.83 -4.62
C ASP A 74 2.21 10.44 -4.10
N PRO A 75 3.18 10.34 -3.17
CA PRO A 75 3.66 9.05 -2.71
C PRO A 75 2.68 8.32 -1.79
N ALA A 76 1.79 9.03 -1.10
CA ALA A 76 0.84 8.42 -0.17
C ALA A 76 -0.16 7.51 -0.90
N SER A 77 -0.58 7.91 -2.09
CA SER A 77 -1.47 7.12 -2.95
C SER A 77 -0.88 5.79 -3.44
N PHE A 78 0.43 5.58 -3.27
CA PHE A 78 1.14 4.36 -3.66
C PHE A 78 1.85 3.65 -2.49
N GLY A 79 1.52 4.01 -1.25
CA GLY A 79 2.15 3.44 -0.06
C GLY A 79 3.65 3.74 0.03
N MET A 80 4.11 4.85 -0.55
CA MET A 80 5.50 5.28 -0.55
C MET A 80 5.71 6.38 0.50
N SER A 81 6.82 6.32 1.24
CA SER A 81 7.16 7.40 2.19
C SER A 81 7.74 8.62 1.45
N PRO A 82 7.68 9.83 2.03
CA PRO A 82 8.35 11.00 1.44
C PRO A 82 9.86 10.82 1.22
N ALA A 83 10.53 10.06 2.09
CA ALA A 83 11.96 9.77 1.97
C ALA A 83 12.25 8.83 0.78
N GLU A 84 11.43 7.79 0.62
CA GLU A 84 11.51 6.89 -0.53
C GLU A 84 11.21 7.62 -1.85
N ALA A 85 10.21 8.51 -1.86
CA ALA A 85 9.87 9.33 -3.02
C ALA A 85 10.99 10.27 -3.45
N ALA A 86 11.77 10.79 -2.49
CA ALA A 86 12.95 11.61 -2.76
C ALA A 86 14.09 10.81 -3.39
N LEU A 87 14.24 9.54 -3.02
CA LEU A 87 15.23 8.65 -3.62
C LEU A 87 14.77 8.08 -4.97
N THR A 88 13.47 7.99 -5.21
CA THR A 88 12.92 7.38 -6.43
C THR A 88 13.04 8.33 -7.64
N ASP A 89 13.57 7.82 -8.75
CA ASP A 89 13.72 8.52 -10.03
C ASP A 89 12.34 9.09 -10.46
N PRO A 90 12.26 10.38 -10.87
CA PRO A 90 11.04 10.94 -11.44
C PRO A 90 10.45 10.08 -12.58
N GLN A 91 11.26 9.34 -13.33
CA GLN A 91 10.79 8.40 -14.34
C GLN A 91 9.85 7.35 -13.76
N HIS A 92 10.19 6.75 -12.61
CA HIS A 92 9.36 5.73 -11.96
C HIS A 92 8.09 6.34 -11.37
N ARG A 93 8.23 7.51 -10.76
CA ARG A 93 7.11 8.27 -10.17
C ARG A 93 6.04 8.63 -11.20
N GLN A 94 6.47 9.23 -12.32
CA GLN A 94 5.55 9.64 -13.40
C GLN A 94 4.93 8.43 -14.12
N PHE A 95 5.70 7.36 -14.32
CA PHE A 95 5.19 6.11 -14.90
C PHE A 95 4.09 5.49 -14.03
N LEU A 96 4.32 5.42 -12.72
CA LEU A 96 3.37 4.83 -11.78
C LEU A 96 2.04 5.60 -11.73
N GLU A 97 2.08 6.94 -11.69
CA GLU A 97 0.87 7.77 -11.79
C GLU A 97 0.13 7.56 -13.11
N CYS A 98 0.84 7.60 -14.24
CA CYS A 98 0.21 7.42 -15.55
C CYS A 98 -0.33 6.00 -15.76
N ALA A 99 0.29 4.98 -15.14
CA ALA A 99 -0.18 3.60 -15.24
C ALA A 99 -1.51 3.41 -14.51
N ARG A 100 -1.65 4.00 -13.32
CA ARG A 100 -2.94 4.04 -12.61
C ARG A 100 -4.00 4.77 -13.41
N LEU A 101 -3.68 5.94 -13.97
CA LEU A 101 -4.62 6.72 -14.80
C LEU A 101 -5.03 5.97 -16.07
N ALA A 102 -4.11 5.24 -16.71
CA ALA A 102 -4.42 4.43 -17.89
C ALA A 102 -5.32 3.22 -17.58
N LEU A 103 -5.18 2.61 -16.40
CA LEU A 103 -6.09 1.56 -15.91
C LEU A 103 -7.49 2.11 -15.64
N GLN A 104 -7.58 3.30 -15.04
CA GLN A 104 -8.84 4.00 -14.80
C GLN A 104 -9.53 4.37 -16.11
N ASP A 105 -8.77 4.88 -17.08
CA ASP A 105 -9.22 5.16 -18.44
C ASP A 105 -9.71 3.89 -19.19
N ALA A 106 -9.23 2.71 -18.80
CA ALA A 106 -9.74 1.41 -19.26
C ALA A 106 -11.01 0.90 -18.52
N GLY A 107 -11.50 1.66 -17.53
CA GLY A 107 -12.60 1.23 -16.65
C GLY A 107 -12.21 0.10 -15.69
N ILE A 108 -10.93 0.03 -15.30
CA ILE A 108 -10.39 -1.00 -14.41
C ILE A 108 -10.01 -0.33 -13.08
N ASP A 109 -10.96 -0.29 -12.14
CA ASP A 109 -10.78 0.18 -10.76
C ASP A 109 -11.15 -0.93 -9.77
N GLY A 110 -10.39 -1.08 -8.68
CA GLY A 110 -10.65 -2.07 -7.62
C GLY A 110 -10.67 -3.56 -8.06
N ARG A 111 -10.09 -3.90 -9.21
CA ARG A 111 -10.04 -5.29 -9.73
C ARG A 111 -8.78 -6.02 -9.32
N ASP A 112 -8.89 -7.35 -9.34
CA ASP A 112 -7.78 -8.29 -9.27
C ASP A 112 -6.83 -8.12 -10.47
N LEU A 113 -5.58 -7.74 -10.19
CA LEU A 113 -4.51 -7.61 -11.19
C LEU A 113 -3.57 -8.83 -11.22
N THR A 114 -3.94 -9.96 -10.62
CA THR A 114 -3.16 -11.22 -10.60
C THR A 114 -2.68 -11.66 -11.98
N ARG A 115 -3.49 -11.49 -13.03
CA ARG A 115 -3.12 -11.86 -14.42
C ARG A 115 -2.72 -10.68 -15.29
N THR A 116 -2.18 -9.63 -14.69
CA THR A 116 -1.74 -8.41 -15.38
C THR A 116 -0.22 -8.36 -15.48
N ALA A 117 0.32 -8.27 -16.70
CA ALA A 117 1.75 -8.10 -16.95
C ALA A 117 2.13 -6.61 -17.07
N VAL A 118 3.39 -6.27 -16.81
CA VAL A 118 3.95 -4.92 -16.92
C VAL A 118 5.18 -4.92 -17.84
N PHE A 119 5.12 -4.16 -18.93
CA PHE A 119 6.24 -3.98 -19.85
C PHE A 119 6.61 -2.49 -19.90
N ALA A 120 7.73 -2.13 -19.29
CA ALA A 120 8.12 -0.72 -19.13
C ALA A 120 9.44 -0.41 -19.85
N ALA A 121 9.57 0.79 -20.36
CA ALA A 121 10.83 1.31 -20.90
C ALA A 121 11.19 2.62 -20.18
N GLN A 122 12.45 2.79 -19.80
CA GLN A 122 12.97 4.04 -19.22
C GLN A 122 14.15 4.56 -20.02
N SER A 123 14.45 5.85 -19.94
CA SER A 123 15.71 6.36 -20.47
C SER A 123 16.84 6.10 -19.46
N HIS A 124 18.05 6.55 -19.78
CA HIS A 124 19.14 6.48 -18.82
C HIS A 124 18.74 7.16 -17.50
N ASN A 125 19.23 6.63 -16.38
CA ASN A 125 18.88 7.13 -15.05
C ASN A 125 20.00 8.02 -14.52
N GLU A 126 20.01 9.29 -14.93
CA GLU A 126 20.98 10.26 -14.40
C GLU A 126 20.68 10.62 -12.93
N TYR A 127 19.43 10.47 -12.49
CA TYR A 127 18.97 10.76 -11.13
C TYR A 127 19.65 9.87 -10.09
N ARG A 128 19.87 8.59 -10.43
CA ARG A 128 20.61 7.63 -9.60
C ARG A 128 21.98 8.16 -9.20
N THR A 129 22.75 8.70 -10.15
CA THR A 129 24.08 9.26 -9.86
C THR A 129 23.99 10.44 -8.88
N ALA A 130 22.98 11.29 -9.01
CA ALA A 130 22.75 12.39 -8.09
C ALA A 130 22.33 11.93 -6.69
N CYS A 131 21.57 10.84 -6.58
CA CYS A 131 21.26 10.21 -5.30
C CYS A 131 22.47 9.56 -4.63
N LEU A 132 23.40 9.00 -5.41
CA LEU A 132 24.62 8.36 -4.92
C LEU A 132 25.68 9.36 -4.46
N SER A 133 25.68 10.57 -5.01
CA SER A 133 26.70 11.58 -4.71
C SER A 133 26.58 12.11 -3.27
N GLY A 134 27.52 11.73 -2.41
CA GLY A 134 27.59 12.16 -1.00
C GLY A 134 26.58 11.47 -0.08
N ALA A 135 25.97 10.38 -0.54
CA ALA A 135 25.11 9.50 0.27
C ALA A 135 25.94 8.55 1.13
N SER A 136 25.37 8.11 2.27
CA SER A 136 25.93 7.00 3.05
C SER A 136 25.82 5.69 2.25
N GLU A 137 26.55 4.64 2.64
CA GLU A 137 26.48 3.33 1.97
C GLU A 137 25.04 2.77 1.95
N ILE A 138 24.28 2.91 3.04
CA ILE A 138 22.88 2.47 3.13
C ILE A 138 21.97 3.26 2.20
N ALA A 139 22.08 4.60 2.20
CA ALA A 139 21.30 5.44 1.30
C ALA A 139 21.66 5.18 -0.17
N SER A 140 22.92 4.82 -0.44
CA SER A 140 23.40 4.44 -1.77
C SER A 140 22.82 3.09 -2.21
N PHE A 141 22.80 2.09 -1.32
CA PHE A 141 22.16 0.80 -1.59
C PHE A 141 20.65 0.95 -1.84
N SER A 142 19.94 1.71 -0.99
CA SER A 142 18.51 1.97 -1.20
C SER A 142 18.25 2.71 -2.50
N ALA A 143 19.07 3.72 -2.85
CA ALA A 143 18.98 4.39 -4.14
C ALA A 143 19.24 3.43 -5.30
N ASP A 144 20.20 2.49 -5.18
CA ASP A 144 20.48 1.48 -6.20
C ASP A 144 19.36 0.48 -6.40
N VAL A 145 18.77 0.00 -5.31
CA VAL A 145 17.62 -0.91 -5.35
C VAL A 145 16.40 -0.20 -5.94
N LEU A 146 16.10 1.03 -5.53
CA LEU A 146 14.93 1.76 -6.05
C LEU A 146 15.09 2.18 -7.51
N ASN A 147 16.32 2.50 -7.95
CA ASN A 147 16.57 3.15 -9.25
C ASN A 147 17.32 2.27 -10.25
N GLY A 148 17.50 0.99 -9.96
CA GLY A 148 18.17 0.05 -10.85
C GLY A 148 17.52 0.03 -12.23
N ALA A 149 18.34 -0.13 -13.27
CA ALA A 149 17.89 -0.10 -14.67
C ALA A 149 16.84 -1.18 -15.00
N ALA A 150 16.75 -2.24 -14.20
CA ALA A 150 15.77 -3.32 -14.34
C ALA A 150 14.47 -3.08 -13.55
N HIS A 151 14.43 -2.13 -12.62
CA HIS A 151 13.42 -2.11 -11.56
C HIS A 151 12.16 -1.29 -11.86
N LEU A 152 12.09 -0.56 -12.99
CA LEU A 152 10.90 0.23 -13.32
C LEU A 152 9.64 -0.65 -13.38
N ALA A 153 9.66 -1.72 -14.19
CA ALA A 153 8.49 -2.58 -14.36
C ALA A 153 8.12 -3.32 -13.06
N THR A 154 9.10 -3.80 -12.30
CA THR A 154 8.87 -4.54 -11.05
C THR A 154 8.36 -3.62 -9.95
N SER A 155 8.85 -2.39 -9.87
CA SER A 155 8.35 -1.36 -8.95
C SER A 155 6.89 -1.04 -9.26
N VAL A 156 6.54 -0.85 -10.53
CA VAL A 156 5.16 -0.62 -10.95
C VAL A 156 4.26 -1.81 -10.63
N ALA A 157 4.71 -3.03 -10.92
CA ALA A 157 3.96 -4.24 -10.61
C ALA A 157 3.71 -4.37 -9.10
N TYR A 158 4.74 -4.17 -8.28
CA TYR A 158 4.63 -4.18 -6.81
C TYR A 158 3.65 -3.13 -6.29
N ARG A 159 3.75 -1.90 -6.79
CA ARG A 159 2.96 -0.76 -6.29
C ARG A 159 1.49 -0.80 -6.74
N LEU A 160 1.20 -1.43 -7.87
CA LEU A 160 -0.17 -1.61 -8.36
C LEU A 160 -0.79 -2.95 -7.96
N GLY A 161 0.00 -3.93 -7.50
CA GLY A 161 -0.45 -5.28 -7.18
C GLY A 161 -0.64 -6.18 -8.40
N ALA A 162 0.13 -5.97 -9.47
CA ALA A 162 0.11 -6.81 -10.67
C ALA A 162 1.03 -8.03 -10.50
N GLU A 163 0.54 -9.24 -10.76
CA GLU A 163 1.30 -10.50 -10.53
C GLU A 163 1.76 -11.20 -11.81
N GLY A 164 1.50 -10.63 -12.99
CA GLY A 164 2.03 -11.12 -14.26
C GLY A 164 3.49 -10.71 -14.51
N ALA A 165 4.03 -11.08 -15.67
CA ALA A 165 5.42 -10.78 -16.03
C ALA A 165 5.72 -9.28 -15.96
N ALA A 166 6.81 -8.89 -15.27
CA ALA A 166 7.24 -7.50 -15.13
C ALA A 166 8.63 -7.30 -15.74
N LEU A 167 8.71 -6.67 -16.92
CA LEU A 167 9.94 -6.55 -17.71
C LEU A 167 10.27 -5.09 -18.04
N THR A 168 11.48 -4.66 -17.68
CA THR A 168 12.03 -3.39 -18.14
C THR A 168 12.83 -3.61 -19.44
N VAL A 169 12.42 -2.95 -20.53
CA VAL A 169 12.94 -3.15 -21.88
C VAL A 169 13.86 -1.99 -22.29
N GLN A 170 15.05 -2.34 -22.81
CA GLN A 170 16.07 -1.39 -23.26
C GLN A 170 16.55 -1.73 -24.67
N THR A 171 16.14 -0.93 -25.65
CA THR A 171 16.58 -0.99 -27.05
C THR A 171 16.79 0.41 -27.64
N ALA A 172 17.26 1.37 -26.81
CA ALA A 172 17.35 2.79 -27.15
C ALA A 172 15.99 3.36 -27.60
N CYS A 173 15.94 4.11 -28.69
CA CYS A 173 14.74 4.82 -29.15
C CYS A 173 13.54 3.91 -29.51
N SER A 174 13.77 2.62 -29.76
CA SER A 174 12.69 1.64 -30.03
C SER A 174 12.08 1.02 -28.77
N SER A 175 12.60 1.31 -27.57
CA SER A 175 12.29 0.57 -26.33
C SER A 175 10.80 0.40 -26.06
N SER A 176 10.02 1.48 -26.10
CA SER A 176 8.58 1.38 -25.84
C SER A 176 7.79 0.60 -26.90
N LEU A 177 8.14 0.66 -28.19
CA LEU A 177 7.46 -0.17 -29.20
C LEU A 177 7.85 -1.64 -29.11
N VAL A 178 9.10 -1.93 -28.73
CA VAL A 178 9.51 -3.30 -28.41
C VAL A 178 8.75 -3.82 -27.18
N ALA A 179 8.55 -2.98 -26.16
CA ALA A 179 7.72 -3.33 -25.01
C ALA A 179 6.27 -3.64 -25.42
N VAL A 180 5.66 -2.85 -26.32
CA VAL A 180 4.33 -3.13 -26.89
C VAL A 180 4.31 -4.45 -27.66
N HIS A 181 5.34 -4.73 -28.45
CA HIS A 181 5.46 -6.00 -29.16
C HIS A 181 5.49 -7.19 -28.20
N LEU A 182 6.30 -7.13 -27.14
CA LEU A 182 6.40 -8.18 -26.11
C LEU A 182 5.08 -8.36 -25.35
N ALA A 183 4.40 -7.27 -25.01
CA ALA A 183 3.07 -7.32 -24.39
C ALA A 183 2.04 -8.03 -25.29
N CYS A 184 2.07 -7.76 -26.60
CA CYS A 184 1.22 -8.46 -27.56
C CYS A 184 1.55 -9.97 -27.60
N GLN A 185 2.83 -10.34 -27.55
CA GLN A 185 3.22 -11.76 -27.53
C GLN A 185 2.72 -12.47 -26.26
N ALA A 186 2.89 -11.87 -25.09
CA ALA A 186 2.45 -12.44 -23.81
C ALA A 186 0.91 -12.64 -23.76
N LEU A 187 0.15 -11.65 -24.28
CA LEU A 187 -1.31 -11.76 -24.39
C LEU A 187 -1.74 -12.88 -25.35
N HIS A 188 -1.07 -13.03 -26.50
CA HIS A 188 -1.34 -14.13 -27.44
C HIS A 188 -0.96 -15.50 -26.85
N ALA A 189 0.12 -15.57 -26.09
CA ALA A 189 0.56 -16.79 -25.42
C ALA A 189 -0.33 -17.18 -24.23
N GLY A 190 -1.22 -16.28 -23.77
CA GLY A 190 -2.06 -16.50 -22.59
C GLY A 190 -1.31 -16.38 -21.26
N GLU A 191 -0.09 -15.84 -21.27
CA GLU A 191 0.72 -15.59 -20.08
C GLU A 191 0.10 -14.50 -19.18
N CYS A 192 -0.66 -13.60 -19.79
CA CYS A 192 -1.48 -12.61 -19.09
C CYS A 192 -2.83 -12.41 -19.79
N ASP A 193 -3.78 -11.83 -19.07
CA ASP A 193 -5.09 -11.42 -19.60
C ASP A 193 -5.15 -9.91 -19.86
N LEU A 194 -4.28 -9.15 -19.19
CA LEU A 194 -4.12 -7.71 -19.30
C LEU A 194 -2.63 -7.37 -19.33
N ALA A 195 -2.23 -6.33 -20.06
CA ALA A 195 -0.86 -5.83 -20.02
C ALA A 195 -0.82 -4.31 -19.91
N ILE A 196 -0.09 -3.81 -18.91
CA ILE A 196 0.29 -2.40 -18.77
C ILE A 196 1.60 -2.23 -19.54
N VAL A 197 1.63 -1.35 -20.52
CA VAL A 197 2.82 -1.12 -21.34
C VAL A 197 3.08 0.35 -21.55
N GLY A 198 4.34 0.77 -21.46
CA GLY A 198 4.65 2.18 -21.66
C GLY A 198 6.13 2.49 -21.73
N GLY A 199 6.41 3.78 -21.87
CA GLY A 199 7.76 4.32 -21.84
C GLY A 199 7.82 5.65 -21.13
N VAL A 200 8.93 5.91 -20.46
CA VAL A 200 9.24 7.19 -19.81
C VAL A 200 10.64 7.67 -20.18
N ALA A 201 10.77 8.98 -20.33
CA ALA A 201 12.04 9.68 -20.54
C ALA A 201 12.00 10.97 -19.75
N ILE A 202 12.76 11.06 -18.68
CA ILE A 202 12.92 12.29 -17.90
C ILE A 202 14.39 12.38 -17.56
N GLY A 203 15.07 13.41 -18.03
CA GLY A 203 16.50 13.55 -17.79
C GLY A 203 16.77 14.37 -16.55
N TRP A 204 17.88 14.08 -15.88
CA TRP A 204 18.34 14.83 -14.72
C TRP A 204 19.78 15.33 -14.91
N PRO A 205 20.08 16.60 -14.60
CA PRO A 205 19.16 17.73 -14.35
C PRO A 205 18.28 18.07 -15.57
N GLN A 206 17.21 18.84 -15.35
CA GLN A 206 16.19 19.12 -16.38
C GLN A 206 16.64 20.22 -17.36
N HIS A 207 17.23 21.30 -16.88
CA HIS A 207 17.64 22.47 -17.66
C HIS A 207 19.06 22.32 -18.18
N VAL A 208 19.30 21.27 -18.97
CA VAL A 208 20.60 21.04 -19.61
C VAL A 208 20.41 20.91 -21.12
N GLY A 209 21.07 21.79 -21.87
CA GLY A 209 21.17 21.74 -23.32
C GLY A 209 22.20 20.71 -23.79
N TYR A 210 22.78 20.91 -24.97
CA TYR A 210 23.80 20.00 -25.50
C TYR A 210 24.82 20.74 -26.36
N LYS A 211 25.98 20.11 -26.54
CA LYS A 211 26.99 20.61 -27.47
C LYS A 211 26.76 19.99 -28.85
N TYR A 212 26.61 20.83 -29.87
CA TYR A 212 26.53 20.39 -31.25
C TYR A 212 27.87 19.78 -31.68
N VAL A 213 27.79 18.63 -32.36
CA VAL A 213 28.93 17.94 -32.95
C VAL A 213 28.59 17.66 -34.41
N PRO A 214 29.41 18.10 -35.38
CA PRO A 214 29.23 17.76 -36.79
C PRO A 214 29.06 16.26 -36.99
N ASP A 215 28.15 15.86 -37.87
CA ASP A 215 27.77 14.46 -38.15
C ASP A 215 27.18 13.69 -36.94
N GLY A 216 26.91 14.37 -35.84
CA GLY A 216 26.15 13.85 -34.70
C GLY A 216 24.64 13.81 -34.96
N ILE A 217 23.90 13.22 -34.02
CA ILE A 217 22.42 13.09 -34.14
C ILE A 217 21.66 14.32 -33.64
N MET A 218 22.31 15.23 -32.92
CA MET A 218 21.67 16.36 -32.26
C MET A 218 21.58 17.57 -33.19
N SER A 219 20.44 18.27 -33.19
CA SER A 219 20.18 19.39 -34.09
C SER A 219 21.10 20.58 -33.82
N ARG A 220 21.47 21.31 -34.86
CA ARG A 220 22.37 22.47 -34.73
C ARG A 220 21.69 23.69 -34.10
N ASP A 221 20.39 23.82 -34.30
CA ASP A 221 19.61 25.02 -34.00
C ASP A 221 18.53 24.80 -32.94
N GLY A 222 18.48 23.60 -32.35
CA GLY A 222 17.53 23.27 -31.30
C GLY A 222 16.13 22.97 -31.81
N GLN A 223 15.98 22.54 -33.08
CA GLN A 223 14.70 22.14 -33.65
C GLN A 223 14.78 20.76 -34.29
N CYS A 224 13.74 19.95 -34.09
CA CYS A 224 13.57 18.68 -34.79
C CYS A 224 12.65 18.92 -36.00
N ARG A 225 13.18 18.72 -37.21
CA ARG A 225 12.44 18.93 -38.47
C ARG A 225 12.43 17.67 -39.32
N PRO A 226 11.62 16.65 -38.99
CA PRO A 226 11.58 15.41 -39.73
C PRO A 226 11.30 15.65 -41.21
N PHE A 227 12.17 15.10 -42.07
CA PHE A 227 12.12 15.11 -43.54
C PHE A 227 12.32 16.47 -44.23
N ASP A 228 12.29 17.57 -43.48
CA ASP A 228 12.38 18.93 -44.00
C ASP A 228 13.78 19.27 -44.54
N ALA A 229 13.86 20.20 -45.48
CA ALA A 229 15.13 20.68 -46.02
C ALA A 229 16.08 21.32 -44.98
N GLY A 230 15.52 21.83 -43.87
CA GLY A 230 16.26 22.35 -42.72
C GLY A 230 16.61 21.30 -41.65
N ALA A 231 16.36 20.01 -41.90
CA ALA A 231 16.69 18.92 -41.00
C ALA A 231 18.19 18.89 -40.65
N SER A 232 18.52 19.09 -39.37
CA SER A 232 19.92 19.10 -38.89
C SER A 232 20.18 18.13 -37.73
N GLY A 233 19.17 17.40 -37.29
CA GLY A 233 19.20 16.46 -36.17
C GLY A 233 17.96 16.55 -35.29
N THR A 234 18.03 15.88 -34.14
CA THR A 234 16.95 15.84 -33.14
C THR A 234 17.23 16.73 -31.93
N VAL A 235 16.20 16.96 -31.12
CA VAL A 235 16.28 17.62 -29.80
C VAL A 235 15.81 16.63 -28.74
N ARG A 236 16.41 16.62 -27.55
CA ARG A 236 15.93 15.77 -26.44
C ARG A 236 14.59 16.30 -25.91
N GLY A 237 13.66 15.38 -25.68
CA GLY A 237 12.38 15.67 -25.03
C GLY A 237 12.15 14.78 -23.81
N GLU A 238 11.24 15.20 -22.95
CA GLU A 238 10.83 14.48 -21.75
C GLU A 238 9.35 14.09 -21.84
N GLY A 239 8.95 13.02 -21.16
CA GLY A 239 7.55 12.62 -21.07
C GLY A 239 7.35 11.15 -20.74
N VAL A 240 6.08 10.80 -20.55
CA VAL A 240 5.63 9.46 -20.22
C VAL A 240 4.33 9.14 -20.96
N GLY A 241 4.22 7.91 -21.46
CA GLY A 241 3.00 7.40 -22.06
C GLY A 241 2.77 5.94 -21.70
N ILE A 242 1.52 5.60 -21.41
CA ILE A 242 1.08 4.27 -21.00
C ILE A 242 -0.13 3.84 -21.85
N LEU A 243 -0.17 2.56 -22.20
CA LEU A 243 -1.31 1.87 -22.78
C LEU A 243 -1.67 0.67 -21.91
N VAL A 244 -2.96 0.35 -21.87
CA VAL A 244 -3.49 -0.90 -21.31
C VAL A 244 -3.99 -1.76 -22.46
N LEU A 245 -3.43 -2.96 -22.58
CA LEU A 245 -3.69 -3.88 -23.68
C LEU A 245 -4.44 -5.11 -23.19
N GLN A 246 -5.32 -5.62 -24.06
CA GLN A 246 -6.07 -6.85 -23.84
C GLN A 246 -6.26 -7.59 -25.17
N ARG A 247 -6.49 -8.90 -25.16
CA ARG A 247 -6.99 -9.60 -26.36
C ARG A 247 -8.30 -8.96 -26.80
N LEU A 248 -8.47 -8.75 -28.12
CA LEU A 248 -9.66 -8.08 -28.66
C LEU A 248 -10.95 -8.80 -28.26
N SER A 249 -10.96 -10.14 -28.31
CA SER A 249 -12.09 -10.97 -27.88
C SER A 249 -12.50 -10.70 -26.43
N ASP A 250 -11.52 -10.52 -25.55
CA ASP A 250 -11.74 -10.40 -24.12
C ASP A 250 -12.14 -8.97 -23.74
N ALA A 251 -11.68 -7.97 -24.52
CA ALA A 251 -12.17 -6.60 -24.41
C ALA A 251 -13.63 -6.51 -24.84
N GLN A 252 -14.00 -7.17 -25.95
CA GLN A 252 -15.38 -7.23 -26.44
C GLN A 252 -16.30 -7.98 -25.46
N ALA A 253 -15.87 -9.14 -24.96
CA ALA A 253 -16.63 -9.93 -23.98
C ALA A 253 -16.85 -9.17 -22.65
N ALA A 254 -15.94 -8.27 -22.30
CA ALA A 254 -16.05 -7.41 -21.13
C ALA A 254 -16.72 -6.05 -21.41
N GLU A 255 -17.26 -5.85 -22.62
CA GLU A 255 -17.90 -4.59 -23.07
C GLU A 255 -17.04 -3.35 -22.83
N ARG A 256 -15.72 -3.49 -22.95
CA ARG A 256 -14.78 -2.39 -22.74
C ARG A 256 -14.74 -1.46 -23.94
N ALA A 257 -14.52 -0.18 -23.67
CA ALA A 257 -14.19 0.78 -24.72
C ALA A 257 -12.87 0.38 -25.40
N ILE A 258 -12.89 0.25 -26.73
CA ILE A 258 -11.70 -0.08 -27.52
C ILE A 258 -11.24 1.17 -28.24
N ARG A 259 -10.06 1.68 -27.89
CA ARG A 259 -9.48 2.91 -28.45
C ARG A 259 -8.90 2.69 -29.84
N ALA A 260 -8.22 1.56 -30.02
CA ALA A 260 -7.62 1.12 -31.27
C ALA A 260 -7.33 -0.39 -31.22
N VAL A 261 -6.99 -0.98 -32.36
CA VAL A 261 -6.66 -2.40 -32.48
C VAL A 261 -5.29 -2.59 -33.12
N ILE A 262 -4.37 -3.23 -32.40
CA ILE A 262 -3.08 -3.66 -32.91
C ILE A 262 -3.29 -4.94 -33.72
N CYS A 263 -3.05 -4.85 -35.03
CA CYS A 263 -3.32 -5.92 -35.98
C CYS A 263 -2.09 -6.78 -36.30
N GLY A 264 -0.89 -6.23 -36.10
CA GLY A 264 0.36 -6.92 -36.33
C GLY A 264 1.54 -6.13 -35.76
N SER A 265 2.59 -6.83 -35.33
CA SER A 265 3.81 -6.21 -34.83
C SER A 265 5.04 -7.07 -35.14
N ALA A 266 6.17 -6.41 -35.42
CA ALA A 266 7.45 -7.07 -35.65
C ALA A 266 8.61 -6.25 -35.07
N VAL A 267 9.66 -6.98 -34.68
CA VAL A 267 10.93 -6.44 -34.20
C VAL A 267 12.07 -7.19 -34.88
N ASN A 268 13.12 -6.47 -35.32
CA ASN A 268 14.34 -7.09 -35.86
C ASN A 268 15.61 -6.29 -35.48
N ASN A 269 16.76 -6.68 -36.03
CA ASN A 269 17.98 -5.89 -35.95
C ASN A 269 18.66 -5.74 -37.33
N ASP A 270 19.30 -4.60 -37.55
CA ASP A 270 20.05 -4.27 -38.77
C ASP A 270 21.27 -5.16 -39.00
N GLY A 271 21.85 -5.73 -37.94
CA GLY A 271 23.07 -6.52 -37.99
C GLY A 271 24.24 -5.75 -38.62
N ARG A 272 25.18 -6.45 -39.24
CA ARG A 272 26.35 -5.82 -39.89
C ARG A 272 26.03 -5.06 -41.20
N HIS A 273 24.77 -5.01 -41.62
CA HIS A 273 24.36 -4.47 -42.93
C HIS A 273 24.10 -2.95 -42.88
N ARG A 274 25.02 -2.21 -42.25
CA ARG A 274 25.00 -0.77 -42.03
C ARG A 274 26.41 -0.18 -42.06
N MET A 275 26.56 1.08 -42.42
CA MET A 275 27.87 1.73 -42.62
C MET A 275 28.63 1.98 -41.30
N GLY A 276 27.92 2.11 -40.19
CA GLY A 276 28.48 2.34 -38.87
C GLY A 276 27.52 1.88 -37.78
N PHE A 277 27.98 1.86 -36.52
CA PHE A 277 27.18 1.38 -35.39
C PHE A 277 25.87 2.18 -35.23
N SER A 278 25.92 3.49 -35.44
CA SER A 278 24.82 4.45 -35.31
C SER A 278 23.99 4.66 -36.58
N THR A 279 24.43 4.15 -37.73
CA THR A 279 23.74 4.35 -39.02
C THR A 279 22.62 3.32 -39.18
N PRO A 280 21.38 3.71 -39.52
CA PRO A 280 20.31 2.75 -39.76
C PRO A 280 20.52 1.96 -41.07
N SER A 281 19.79 0.85 -41.25
CA SER A 281 19.77 0.06 -42.48
C SER A 281 18.42 0.12 -43.19
N THR A 282 18.38 0.60 -44.43
CA THR A 282 17.16 0.56 -45.27
C THR A 282 16.59 -0.85 -45.35
N GLN A 283 17.44 -1.86 -45.59
CA GLN A 283 16.99 -3.25 -45.72
C GLN A 283 16.51 -3.84 -44.38
N GLY A 284 17.08 -3.42 -43.25
CA GLY A 284 16.56 -3.80 -41.93
C GLY A 284 15.15 -3.26 -41.70
N GLN A 285 14.92 -2.00 -42.03
CA GLN A 285 13.62 -1.35 -41.93
C GLN A 285 12.58 -1.98 -42.89
N VAL A 286 12.94 -2.24 -44.15
CA VAL A 286 12.06 -2.95 -45.10
C VAL A 286 11.62 -4.31 -44.56
N ARG A 287 12.56 -5.08 -43.99
CA ARG A 287 12.24 -6.40 -43.43
C ARG A 287 11.29 -6.31 -42.24
N VAL A 288 11.49 -5.37 -41.31
CA VAL A 288 10.60 -5.28 -40.13
C VAL A 288 9.20 -4.84 -40.53
N ILE A 289 9.08 -3.93 -41.51
CA ILE A 289 7.78 -3.48 -42.02
C ILE A 289 7.04 -4.67 -42.65
N ARG A 290 7.68 -5.40 -43.56
CA ARG A 290 7.07 -6.59 -44.21
C ARG A 290 6.68 -7.67 -43.19
N GLN A 291 7.52 -7.94 -42.20
CA GLN A 291 7.22 -8.91 -41.15
C GLN A 291 6.01 -8.52 -40.30
N ALA A 292 5.77 -7.23 -40.07
CA ALA A 292 4.57 -6.79 -39.37
C ALA A 292 3.30 -7.07 -40.20
N PHE A 293 3.36 -6.85 -41.52
CA PHE A 293 2.26 -7.20 -42.45
C PHE A 293 2.00 -8.69 -42.52
N GLU A 294 3.06 -9.51 -42.61
CA GLU A 294 2.97 -10.99 -42.60
C GLU A 294 2.28 -11.53 -41.33
N ARG A 295 2.36 -10.77 -40.23
CA ARG A 295 1.73 -11.10 -38.93
C ARG A 295 0.38 -10.42 -38.74
N SER A 296 -0.13 -9.74 -39.76
CA SER A 296 -1.42 -9.06 -39.76
C SER A 296 -2.35 -9.63 -40.83
N THR A 297 -3.63 -9.27 -40.75
CA THR A 297 -4.62 -9.56 -41.80
C THR A 297 -4.87 -8.37 -42.72
N VAL A 298 -4.01 -7.36 -42.65
CA VAL A 298 -4.18 -6.05 -43.29
C VAL A 298 -3.37 -6.00 -44.59
N SER A 299 -3.93 -5.38 -45.64
CA SER A 299 -3.19 -5.15 -46.88
C SER A 299 -2.30 -3.90 -46.75
N VAL A 300 -1.12 -3.92 -47.40
CA VAL A 300 -0.27 -2.72 -47.52
C VAL A 300 -1.01 -1.55 -48.17
N SER A 301 -1.96 -1.82 -49.06
CA SER A 301 -2.79 -0.82 -49.73
C SER A 301 -3.77 -0.10 -48.80
N ASP A 302 -4.03 -0.65 -47.61
CA ASP A 302 -4.97 -0.06 -46.65
C ASP A 302 -4.30 1.03 -45.79
N ILE A 303 -2.96 1.10 -45.79
CA ILE A 303 -2.20 2.09 -45.04
C ILE A 303 -2.39 3.46 -45.66
N SER A 304 -2.95 4.37 -44.88
CA SER A 304 -3.16 5.76 -45.27
C SER A 304 -2.32 6.76 -44.46
N TYR A 305 -1.71 6.31 -43.36
CA TYR A 305 -0.84 7.11 -42.51
C TYR A 305 0.27 6.26 -41.88
N VAL A 306 1.47 6.81 -41.75
CA VAL A 306 2.56 6.23 -40.97
C VAL A 306 3.09 7.28 -39.98
N GLU A 307 3.03 6.94 -38.69
CA GLU A 307 3.80 7.64 -37.67
C GLU A 307 5.24 7.13 -37.75
N THR A 308 6.13 7.94 -38.30
CA THR A 308 7.51 7.54 -38.60
C THR A 308 8.40 7.64 -37.37
N HIS A 309 9.60 7.05 -37.45
CA HIS A 309 10.67 7.36 -36.51
C HIS A 309 11.11 8.82 -36.67
N GLY A 310 11.27 9.32 -37.90
CA GLY A 310 11.40 10.73 -38.31
C GLY A 310 12.11 11.61 -37.28
N THR A 311 13.44 11.55 -37.27
CA THR A 311 14.26 12.20 -36.24
C THR A 311 14.74 13.59 -36.65
N GLY A 312 14.52 14.00 -37.90
CA GLY A 312 15.10 15.22 -38.43
C GLY A 312 16.59 15.08 -38.74
N THR A 313 17.11 13.84 -38.80
CA THR A 313 18.48 13.58 -39.27
C THR A 313 18.42 13.34 -40.78
N ALA A 314 19.19 14.11 -41.57
CA ALA A 314 19.13 14.02 -43.03
C ALA A 314 19.29 12.58 -43.56
N VAL A 315 20.32 11.88 -43.08
CA VAL A 315 20.60 10.49 -43.47
C VAL A 315 19.53 9.51 -42.98
N GLY A 316 19.08 9.65 -41.73
CA GLY A 316 18.08 8.75 -41.14
C GLY A 316 16.72 8.88 -41.80
N ASP A 317 16.29 10.11 -42.03
CA ASP A 317 15.01 10.43 -42.68
C ASP A 317 15.00 9.97 -44.16
N ALA A 318 16.10 10.13 -44.89
CA ALA A 318 16.24 9.60 -46.25
C ALA A 318 16.18 8.06 -46.31
N ILE A 319 16.83 7.39 -45.35
CA ILE A 319 16.80 5.93 -45.23
C ILE A 319 15.38 5.43 -44.92
N GLU A 320 14.66 6.12 -44.04
CA GLU A 320 13.30 5.76 -43.65
C GLU A 320 12.31 5.92 -44.80
N LEU A 321 12.37 7.02 -45.56
CA LEU A 321 11.50 7.20 -46.74
C LEU A 321 11.76 6.14 -47.81
N ALA A 322 13.03 5.82 -48.06
CA ALA A 322 13.40 4.77 -48.99
C ALA A 322 12.86 3.40 -48.55
N ALA A 323 12.93 3.08 -47.25
CA ALA A 323 12.43 1.83 -46.71
C ALA A 323 10.90 1.73 -46.78
N LEU A 324 10.18 2.80 -46.43
CA LEU A 324 8.72 2.85 -46.52
C LEU A 324 8.24 2.70 -47.97
N SER A 325 8.88 3.41 -48.90
CA SER A 325 8.60 3.33 -50.34
C SER A 325 8.70 1.89 -50.85
N GLU A 326 9.81 1.21 -50.53
CA GLU A 326 10.06 -0.18 -50.96
C GLU A 326 9.15 -1.19 -50.26
N ALA A 327 8.87 -1.03 -48.97
CA ALA A 327 8.12 -1.99 -48.19
C ALA A 327 6.60 -1.93 -48.46
N LEU A 328 6.06 -0.75 -48.73
CA LEU A 328 4.64 -0.53 -49.02
C LEU A 328 4.31 -0.64 -50.51
N HIS A 329 5.32 -0.88 -51.37
CA HIS A 329 5.16 -0.96 -52.83
C HIS A 329 4.54 0.29 -53.43
N LEU A 330 4.93 1.47 -52.96
CA LEU A 330 4.39 2.74 -53.43
C LEU A 330 4.91 3.05 -54.84
N ASP A 331 3.99 3.48 -55.70
CA ASP A 331 4.29 4.05 -57.01
C ASP A 331 4.25 5.58 -56.96
N ASP A 332 4.73 6.25 -58.01
CA ASP A 332 4.70 7.71 -58.11
C ASP A 332 3.29 8.23 -58.51
N SER A 333 2.23 7.61 -57.97
CA SER A 333 0.85 7.98 -58.24
C SER A 333 0.30 8.93 -57.18
N PRO A 334 -0.22 10.11 -57.58
CA PRO A 334 -0.81 11.05 -56.64
C PRO A 334 -2.12 10.55 -56.00
N GLU A 335 -2.73 9.49 -56.53
CA GLU A 335 -4.00 8.92 -56.04
C GLU A 335 -3.83 8.03 -54.79
N HIS A 336 -2.61 7.56 -54.48
CA HIS A 336 -2.34 6.62 -53.38
C HIS A 336 -1.25 7.11 -52.42
N ARG A 337 -1.14 8.43 -52.21
CA ARG A 337 -0.15 9.01 -51.29
C ARG A 337 -0.44 8.63 -49.84
N VAL A 338 0.61 8.20 -49.15
CA VAL A 338 0.55 7.89 -47.71
C VAL A 338 0.92 9.14 -46.93
N TYR A 339 0.11 9.51 -45.94
CA TYR A 339 0.47 10.59 -45.04
C TYR A 339 1.58 10.15 -44.07
N LEU A 340 2.57 11.02 -43.88
CA LEU A 340 3.64 10.80 -42.91
C LEU A 340 3.58 11.87 -41.83
N GLY A 341 3.95 11.47 -40.61
CA GLY A 341 4.19 12.41 -39.54
C GLY A 341 5.12 11.84 -38.48
N SER A 342 5.73 12.74 -37.70
CA SER A 342 6.54 12.40 -36.53
C SER A 342 6.27 13.41 -35.42
N VAL A 343 5.81 12.90 -34.29
CA VAL A 343 5.55 13.64 -33.06
C VAL A 343 6.79 14.38 -32.53
N LYS A 344 7.99 13.96 -32.93
CA LYS A 344 9.25 14.54 -32.45
C LYS A 344 9.42 16.01 -32.84
N ALA A 345 8.76 16.44 -33.92
CA ALA A 345 8.72 17.84 -34.29
C ALA A 345 7.97 18.71 -33.26
N ASN A 346 6.98 18.14 -32.57
CA ASN A 346 6.19 18.84 -31.56
C ASN A 346 6.91 18.88 -30.21
N ILE A 347 7.36 17.72 -29.73
CA ILE A 347 7.77 17.53 -28.33
C ILE A 347 9.24 17.13 -28.14
N GLY A 348 10.01 17.06 -29.23
CA GLY A 348 11.37 16.50 -29.23
C GLY A 348 11.38 14.97 -29.23
N HIS A 349 12.58 14.39 -29.13
CA HIS A 349 12.78 12.95 -29.07
C HIS A 349 12.84 12.47 -27.62
N LEU A 350 11.77 11.78 -27.20
CA LEU A 350 11.59 11.26 -25.85
C LEU A 350 12.29 9.91 -25.64
N ASP A 351 13.47 9.72 -26.24
CA ASP A 351 14.27 8.47 -26.19
C ASP A 351 13.45 7.17 -26.05
N ALA A 352 13.48 6.50 -24.89
CA ALA A 352 12.78 5.24 -24.64
C ALA A 352 11.24 5.33 -24.75
N ALA A 353 10.66 6.51 -24.51
CA ALA A 353 9.24 6.84 -24.62
C ALA A 353 8.83 7.37 -26.01
N ALA A 354 9.76 7.53 -26.96
CA ALA A 354 9.44 8.10 -28.27
C ALA A 354 8.41 7.27 -29.05
N GLY A 355 8.50 5.95 -28.94
CA GLY A 355 7.56 5.01 -29.55
C GLY A 355 6.14 5.16 -29.04
N ILE A 356 5.97 5.15 -27.71
CA ILE A 356 4.64 5.26 -27.09
C ILE A 356 4.00 6.63 -27.33
N ALA A 357 4.79 7.71 -27.38
CA ALA A 357 4.28 9.04 -27.70
C ALA A 357 3.72 9.12 -29.12
N GLY A 358 4.44 8.57 -30.11
CA GLY A 358 3.94 8.44 -31.47
C GLY A 358 2.69 7.55 -31.54
N MET A 359 2.65 6.47 -30.76
CA MET A 359 1.52 5.55 -30.73
C MET A 359 0.25 6.22 -30.17
N ILE A 360 0.37 7.02 -29.11
CA ILE A 360 -0.75 7.78 -28.53
C ILE A 360 -1.23 8.85 -29.51
N LYS A 361 -0.34 9.60 -30.17
CA LYS A 361 -0.71 10.52 -31.25
C LYS A 361 -1.51 9.80 -32.33
N LEU A 362 -1.02 8.64 -32.80
CA LEU A 362 -1.69 7.86 -33.83
C LEU A 362 -3.08 7.39 -33.38
N ILE A 363 -3.21 6.87 -32.17
CA ILE A 363 -4.50 6.44 -31.61
C ILE A 363 -5.49 7.62 -31.55
N LEU A 364 -5.05 8.78 -31.06
CA LEU A 364 -5.89 9.99 -31.03
C LEU A 364 -6.34 10.41 -32.43
N GLN A 365 -5.45 10.39 -33.43
CA GLN A 365 -5.83 10.67 -34.83
C GLN A 365 -6.88 9.69 -35.37
N LEU A 366 -6.74 8.39 -35.05
CA LEU A 366 -7.70 7.36 -35.44
C LEU A 366 -9.06 7.56 -34.77
N GLN A 367 -9.07 7.86 -33.46
CA GLN A 367 -10.29 8.09 -32.68
C GLN A 367 -11.04 9.33 -33.17
N HIS A 368 -10.31 10.42 -33.43
CA HIS A 368 -10.90 11.66 -33.93
C HIS A 368 -11.08 11.68 -35.45
N ARG A 369 -10.66 10.62 -36.15
CA ARG A 369 -10.69 10.48 -37.62
C ARG A 369 -10.12 11.72 -38.31
N LYS A 370 -8.96 12.18 -37.83
CA LYS A 370 -8.28 13.40 -38.28
C LYS A 370 -6.77 13.21 -38.27
N ILE A 371 -6.11 13.60 -39.35
CA ILE A 371 -4.65 13.70 -39.42
C ILE A 371 -4.26 15.12 -38.98
N VAL A 372 -3.39 15.24 -38.00
CA VAL A 372 -2.91 16.52 -37.45
C VAL A 372 -1.74 17.07 -38.28
N PRO A 373 -1.44 18.38 -38.20
CA PRO A 373 -0.34 18.96 -38.94
C PRO A 373 1.02 18.34 -38.56
N GLN A 374 1.90 18.17 -39.55
CA GLN A 374 3.32 17.91 -39.32
C GLN A 374 4.00 19.23 -38.96
N ALA A 375 4.37 19.38 -37.68
CA ALA A 375 5.07 20.58 -37.23
C ALA A 375 6.46 20.70 -37.88
N ALA A 376 6.92 21.95 -38.02
CA ALA A 376 8.27 22.30 -38.50
C ALA A 376 8.65 21.70 -39.88
N PHE A 377 7.67 21.55 -40.78
CA PHE A 377 7.86 21.08 -42.15
C PHE A 377 7.41 22.14 -43.17
N GLU A 378 8.28 22.45 -44.13
CA GLU A 378 8.00 23.35 -45.26
C GLU A 378 8.19 22.62 -46.60
N ARG A 379 9.30 21.87 -46.76
CA ARG A 379 9.58 21.11 -47.99
C ARG A 379 10.52 19.93 -47.72
N LEU A 380 10.40 18.88 -48.52
CA LEU A 380 11.35 17.75 -48.48
C LEU A 380 12.80 18.20 -48.78
N HIS A 381 13.74 17.62 -48.03
CA HIS A 381 15.17 17.75 -48.32
C HIS A 381 15.56 17.05 -49.63
N ASP A 382 16.64 17.53 -50.24
CA ASP A 382 16.96 17.20 -51.64
C ASP A 382 17.24 15.71 -51.87
N GLU A 383 17.84 15.01 -50.90
CA GLU A 383 18.12 13.56 -50.98
C GLU A 383 16.84 12.71 -51.01
N SER A 384 15.72 13.24 -50.50
CA SER A 384 14.43 12.54 -50.42
C SER A 384 13.40 13.00 -51.43
N ARG A 385 13.69 14.04 -52.23
CA ARG A 385 12.74 14.58 -53.23
C ARG A 385 12.24 13.56 -54.24
N ARG A 386 13.01 12.50 -54.51
CA ARG A 386 12.57 11.41 -55.39
C ARG A 386 11.31 10.68 -54.91
N HIS A 387 10.96 10.80 -53.62
CA HIS A 387 9.78 10.18 -53.01
C HIS A 387 8.61 11.18 -52.81
N GLN A 388 8.72 12.41 -53.31
CA GLN A 388 7.74 13.47 -53.03
C GLN A 388 6.32 13.15 -53.51
N GLU A 389 6.19 12.38 -54.60
CA GLU A 389 4.90 12.00 -55.18
C GLU A 389 4.26 10.82 -54.42
N GLN A 390 5.00 10.15 -53.54
CA GLN A 390 4.56 8.95 -52.80
C GLN A 390 4.01 9.29 -51.41
N PHE A 391 4.47 10.39 -50.82
CA PHE A 391 4.19 10.75 -49.43
C PHE A 391 3.60 12.14 -49.30
N SER A 392 2.64 12.33 -48.41
CA SER A 392 2.05 13.63 -48.06
C SER A 392 2.35 14.02 -46.62
N PHE A 393 2.48 15.33 -46.37
CA PHE A 393 2.61 15.89 -45.02
C PHE A 393 1.45 16.87 -44.81
N ALA A 394 0.75 16.75 -43.69
CA ALA A 394 -0.39 17.63 -43.41
C ALA A 394 0.10 19.00 -42.94
N GLU A 395 -0.29 20.09 -43.60
CA GLU A 395 0.00 21.46 -43.15
C GLU A 395 -1.03 21.97 -42.11
N LYS A 396 -2.22 21.39 -42.16
CA LYS A 396 -3.37 21.70 -41.29
C LYS A 396 -4.11 20.39 -41.00
N VAL A 397 -5.03 20.41 -40.04
CA VAL A 397 -5.86 19.23 -39.75
C VAL A 397 -6.61 18.76 -41.00
N VAL A 398 -6.44 17.50 -41.37
CA VAL A 398 -7.09 16.85 -42.52
C VAL A 398 -8.10 15.80 -42.02
N PRO A 399 -9.37 15.82 -42.49
CA PRO A 399 -10.31 14.75 -42.20
C PRO A 399 -9.81 13.40 -42.72
N TRP A 400 -9.84 12.38 -41.88
CA TRP A 400 -9.38 11.03 -42.22
C TRP A 400 -10.58 10.12 -42.43
N THR A 401 -11.01 9.97 -43.69
CA THR A 401 -12.25 9.28 -44.03
C THR A 401 -11.97 7.99 -44.80
N SER A 402 -12.69 6.93 -44.46
CA SER A 402 -12.71 5.63 -45.15
C SER A 402 -14.08 4.99 -44.96
N VAL A 403 -14.48 4.12 -45.91
CA VAL A 403 -15.72 3.32 -45.85
C VAL A 403 -15.62 2.21 -44.78
N GLY A 404 -14.41 1.89 -44.30
CA GLY A 404 -14.15 0.90 -43.26
C GLY A 404 -13.26 1.42 -42.12
N ALA A 405 -12.61 0.49 -41.41
CA ALA A 405 -11.61 0.82 -40.41
C ALA A 405 -10.45 1.61 -41.04
N LEU A 406 -10.03 2.69 -40.36
CA LEU A 406 -8.84 3.43 -40.74
C LEU A 406 -7.62 2.60 -40.36
N THR A 407 -6.69 2.40 -41.29
CA THR A 407 -5.49 1.60 -41.08
C THR A 407 -4.25 2.47 -41.22
N ALA A 408 -3.36 2.33 -40.25
CA ALA A 408 -2.11 3.07 -40.17
C ALA A 408 -1.00 2.22 -39.58
N ALA A 409 0.23 2.73 -39.66
CA ALA A 409 1.37 2.08 -39.07
C ALA A 409 2.20 3.04 -38.21
N ILE A 410 3.06 2.48 -37.38
CA ILE A 410 4.04 3.22 -36.59
C ILE A 410 5.39 2.51 -36.59
N SER A 411 6.46 3.30 -36.72
CA SER A 411 7.86 2.86 -36.70
C SER A 411 8.64 3.49 -35.54
N SER A 412 9.55 2.74 -34.93
CA SER A 412 10.62 3.31 -34.10
C SER A 412 11.91 2.50 -34.24
N PHE A 413 13.03 3.20 -34.44
CA PHE A 413 14.32 2.60 -34.74
C PHE A 413 15.35 3.00 -33.68
N GLY A 414 15.87 2.02 -32.95
CA GLY A 414 16.83 2.22 -31.89
C GLY A 414 18.25 2.36 -32.41
N LEU A 415 19.03 3.24 -31.77
CA LEU A 415 20.48 3.28 -31.93
C LEU A 415 21.08 1.87 -31.69
N GLY A 416 21.96 1.41 -32.59
CA GLY A 416 22.46 0.02 -32.59
C GLY A 416 21.67 -0.92 -33.50
N GLY A 417 20.56 -0.45 -34.09
CA GLY A 417 19.87 -1.07 -35.22
C GLY A 417 18.67 -1.94 -34.87
N THR A 418 18.14 -1.87 -33.64
CA THR A 418 16.91 -2.59 -33.28
C THR A 418 15.70 -1.83 -33.82
N ASN A 419 14.91 -2.46 -34.69
CA ASN A 419 13.78 -1.80 -35.33
C ASN A 419 12.46 -2.41 -34.84
N ALA A 420 11.45 -1.58 -34.62
CA ALA A 420 10.09 -2.01 -34.30
C ALA A 420 9.07 -1.37 -35.24
N HIS A 421 8.11 -2.15 -35.70
CA HIS A 421 7.01 -1.68 -36.56
C HIS A 421 5.69 -2.34 -36.18
N LEU A 422 4.61 -1.55 -36.11
CA LEU A 422 3.27 -1.99 -35.71
C LEU A 422 2.21 -1.47 -36.67
N ILE A 423 1.17 -2.28 -36.91
CA ILE A 423 0.01 -1.96 -37.73
C ILE A 423 -1.20 -1.78 -36.81
N ILE A 424 -1.89 -0.65 -36.93
CA ILE A 424 -2.97 -0.21 -36.05
C ILE A 424 -4.22 0.10 -36.88
N GLN A 425 -5.39 -0.34 -36.40
CA GLN A 425 -6.70 -0.04 -36.98
C GLN A 425 -7.61 0.70 -35.99
N SER A 426 -8.47 1.58 -36.52
CA SER A 426 -9.63 2.09 -35.78
C SER A 426 -10.69 1.00 -35.61
N GLN A 427 -11.64 1.19 -34.69
CA GLN A 427 -12.89 0.44 -34.75
C GLN A 427 -13.67 0.81 -36.04
N PRO A 428 -14.39 -0.14 -36.68
CA PRO A 428 -15.35 0.20 -37.71
C PRO A 428 -16.42 1.14 -37.13
N GLU A 429 -16.89 2.12 -37.90
CA GLU A 429 -18.05 2.92 -37.49
C GLU A 429 -19.27 2.01 -37.39
N ASP A 430 -19.73 1.72 -36.18
CA ASP A 430 -21.08 1.23 -35.99
C ASP A 430 -22.03 2.43 -36.04
N ARG A 431 -22.70 2.60 -37.18
CA ARG A 431 -23.73 3.65 -37.37
C ARG A 431 -24.92 3.51 -36.40
N SER A 432 -24.93 2.47 -35.57
CA SER A 432 -25.91 2.25 -34.51
C SER A 432 -25.51 2.79 -33.13
N GLN A 433 -24.36 3.48 -32.99
CA GLN A 433 -24.14 4.34 -31.82
C GLN A 433 -25.09 5.53 -31.90
N SER A 434 -26.32 5.28 -31.46
CA SER A 434 -27.25 6.26 -30.93
C SER A 434 -26.44 7.32 -30.21
N ASN A 435 -26.73 8.59 -30.56
CA ASN A 435 -26.54 9.75 -29.69
C ASN A 435 -26.52 9.26 -28.23
N PRO A 436 -25.48 9.54 -27.41
CA PRO A 436 -25.49 9.10 -26.02
C PRO A 436 -26.85 9.46 -25.48
N LEU A 437 -27.64 8.42 -25.15
CA LEU A 437 -29.00 8.57 -24.62
C LEU A 437 -28.96 9.78 -23.70
N GLU A 438 -29.79 10.79 -23.98
CA GLU A 438 -29.89 12.00 -23.18
C GLU A 438 -29.61 11.64 -21.73
N SER A 439 -28.40 11.99 -21.26
CA SER A 439 -27.78 11.37 -20.10
C SER A 439 -28.77 11.43 -18.94
N ASP A 440 -29.30 10.27 -18.56
CA ASP A 440 -30.30 10.15 -17.51
C ASP A 440 -29.70 10.65 -16.19
N ALA A 441 -29.98 11.90 -15.90
CA ALA A 441 -29.93 12.57 -14.61
C ALA A 441 -30.04 11.61 -13.40
N TRP A 442 -28.90 11.29 -12.76
CA TRP A 442 -28.82 10.46 -11.55
C TRP A 442 -28.47 11.29 -10.32
N PRO A 443 -29.08 11.06 -9.14
CA PRO A 443 -28.65 11.74 -7.93
C PRO A 443 -27.24 11.29 -7.52
N VAL A 444 -26.35 12.25 -7.25
CA VAL A 444 -24.93 11.99 -6.97
C VAL A 444 -24.57 12.46 -5.55
N VAL A 445 -23.73 11.69 -4.86
CA VAL A 445 -23.12 12.07 -3.58
C VAL A 445 -21.63 12.35 -3.78
N VAL A 446 -21.20 13.58 -3.46
CA VAL A 446 -19.79 13.99 -3.50
C VAL A 446 -19.24 13.94 -2.07
N PRO A 447 -18.40 12.95 -1.71
CA PRO A 447 -17.80 12.87 -0.38
C PRO A 447 -16.60 13.83 -0.24
N LEU A 448 -16.49 14.51 0.89
CA LEU A 448 -15.37 15.38 1.23
C LEU A 448 -14.87 15.15 2.66
N VAL A 449 -13.56 15.19 2.83
CA VAL A 449 -12.90 15.05 4.14
C VAL A 449 -12.06 16.30 4.45
N SER A 450 -12.17 16.81 5.67
CA SER A 450 -11.44 17.97 6.17
C SER A 450 -11.12 17.86 7.66
N THR A 451 -10.30 18.77 8.18
CA THR A 451 -9.98 18.89 9.62
C THR A 451 -11.06 19.63 10.41
N ASP A 452 -11.76 20.55 9.74
CA ASP A 452 -12.77 21.44 10.33
C ASP A 452 -13.70 22.00 9.24
N GLU A 453 -14.85 22.57 9.66
CA GLU A 453 -15.89 23.11 8.76
C GLU A 453 -15.39 24.26 7.89
N LYS A 454 -14.55 25.16 8.42
CA LYS A 454 -14.05 26.33 7.68
C LYS A 454 -13.15 25.88 6.53
N THR A 455 -12.25 24.94 6.81
CA THR A 455 -11.35 24.33 5.81
C THR A 455 -12.14 23.50 4.79
N LEU A 456 -13.22 22.83 5.20
CA LEU A 456 -14.09 22.06 4.31
C LEU A 456 -14.77 22.96 3.27
N ARG A 457 -15.34 24.10 3.71
CA ARG A 457 -16.00 25.06 2.80
C ARG A 457 -15.01 25.67 1.80
N ALA A 458 -13.79 25.99 2.24
CA ALA A 458 -12.74 26.48 1.36
C ALA A 458 -12.30 25.43 0.33
N ARG A 459 -12.15 24.17 0.75
CA ARG A 459 -11.82 23.04 -0.15
C ARG A 459 -12.91 22.80 -1.18
N TYR A 460 -14.18 22.84 -0.78
CA TYR A 460 -15.30 22.69 -1.71
C TYR A 460 -15.34 23.82 -2.74
N ALA A 461 -15.16 25.08 -2.32
CA ALA A 461 -15.11 26.21 -3.24
C ALA A 461 -13.96 26.09 -4.26
N SER A 462 -12.77 25.66 -3.81
CA SER A 462 -11.62 25.41 -4.69
C SER A 462 -11.89 24.27 -5.68
N LEU A 463 -12.46 23.16 -5.20
CA LEU A 463 -12.87 22.02 -6.02
C LEU A 463 -13.86 22.45 -7.11
N CYS A 464 -14.94 23.17 -6.74
CA CYS A 464 -15.94 23.64 -7.69
C CYS A 464 -15.31 24.52 -8.78
N LYS A 465 -14.40 25.43 -8.39
CA LYS A 465 -13.69 26.29 -9.35
C LYS A 465 -12.84 25.47 -10.32
N ARG A 466 -12.07 24.49 -9.83
CA ARG A 466 -11.22 23.62 -10.65
C ARG A 466 -12.06 22.76 -11.60
N ALA A 467 -13.04 22.05 -11.07
CA ALA A 467 -13.91 21.20 -11.87
C ALA A 467 -14.74 22.01 -12.90
N ALA A 468 -15.15 23.24 -12.58
CA ALA A 468 -15.81 24.12 -13.56
C ALA A 468 -14.87 24.54 -14.69
N THR A 469 -13.61 24.84 -14.36
CA THR A 469 -12.57 25.20 -15.36
C THR A 469 -12.29 24.02 -16.30
N LEU A 470 -12.33 22.80 -15.77
CA LEU A 470 -12.12 21.56 -16.51
C LEU A 470 -13.39 21.05 -17.22
N GLY A 471 -14.55 21.69 -17.01
CA GLY A 471 -15.82 21.27 -17.60
C GLY A 471 -16.33 19.92 -17.08
N LEU A 472 -15.99 19.54 -15.84
CA LEU A 472 -16.34 18.23 -15.29
C LEU A 472 -17.79 18.16 -14.82
N ARG A 473 -18.42 16.99 -15.02
CA ARG A 473 -19.76 16.68 -14.49
C ARG A 473 -19.68 16.34 -13.02
N TYR A 474 -20.77 16.53 -12.27
CA TYR A 474 -20.83 16.16 -10.85
C TYR A 474 -20.54 14.67 -10.61
N VAL A 475 -20.98 13.79 -11.51
CA VAL A 475 -20.71 12.35 -11.41
C VAL A 475 -19.22 12.02 -11.43
N ASP A 476 -18.45 12.71 -12.27
CA ASP A 476 -17.00 12.52 -12.38
C ASP A 476 -16.28 13.03 -11.13
N VAL A 477 -16.67 14.20 -10.62
CA VAL A 477 -16.14 14.78 -9.38
C VAL A 477 -16.45 13.89 -8.18
N ALA A 478 -17.67 13.38 -8.10
CA ALA A 478 -18.11 12.50 -7.03
C ALA A 478 -17.35 11.16 -7.03
N PHE A 479 -17.23 10.53 -8.19
CA PHE A 479 -16.47 9.30 -8.37
C PHE A 479 -15.00 9.50 -7.98
N THR A 480 -14.37 10.55 -8.52
CA THR A 480 -13.00 10.94 -8.19
C THR A 480 -12.79 11.10 -6.69
N LEU A 481 -13.68 11.82 -6.01
CA LEU A 481 -13.50 12.03 -4.58
C LEU A 481 -13.80 10.76 -3.78
N ALA A 482 -14.84 10.02 -4.13
CA ALA A 482 -15.22 8.78 -3.46
C ALA A 482 -14.12 7.73 -3.48
N SER A 483 -13.47 7.53 -4.65
CA SER A 483 -12.36 6.60 -4.80
C SER A 483 -11.09 7.00 -4.03
N HIS A 484 -10.99 8.25 -3.56
CA HIS A 484 -9.79 8.82 -2.91
C HIS A 484 -10.02 9.32 -1.47
N SER A 485 -11.19 9.02 -0.89
CA SER A 485 -11.66 9.52 0.41
C SER A 485 -11.37 8.57 1.59
N ASN A 486 -10.17 8.00 1.67
CA ASN A 486 -9.77 7.09 2.77
C ASN A 486 -9.21 7.80 4.03
N GLY A 487 -9.51 9.09 4.19
CA GLY A 487 -8.96 9.93 5.27
C GLY A 487 -9.66 9.76 6.63
N VAL A 488 -8.89 9.97 7.70
CA VAL A 488 -9.38 10.19 9.07
C VAL A 488 -9.61 11.70 9.26
N GLY A 489 -10.84 12.12 9.54
CA GLY A 489 -11.20 13.54 9.71
C GLY A 489 -12.70 13.80 9.72
N ALA A 490 -13.11 15.07 9.78
CA ALA A 490 -14.49 15.51 9.60
C ALA A 490 -14.95 15.21 8.17
N ARG A 491 -16.11 14.56 8.03
CA ARG A 491 -16.69 14.13 6.75
C ARG A 491 -17.91 14.99 6.41
N ALA A 492 -18.05 15.31 5.13
CA ALA A 492 -19.26 15.93 4.60
C ALA A 492 -19.65 15.33 3.26
N ALA A 493 -20.93 15.06 3.09
CA ALA A 493 -21.52 14.57 1.86
C ALA A 493 -22.32 15.70 1.20
N ILE A 494 -22.08 15.88 -0.09
CA ILE A 494 -22.75 16.86 -0.94
C ILE A 494 -23.72 16.11 -1.84
N PHE A 495 -25.02 16.36 -1.68
CA PHE A 495 -26.10 15.80 -2.49
C PHE A 495 -26.49 16.66 -3.68
N VAL A 496 -26.29 16.13 -4.88
CA VAL A 496 -26.68 16.77 -6.14
C VAL A 496 -27.91 16.08 -6.69
N SER A 497 -28.95 16.86 -7.00
CA SER A 497 -30.19 16.33 -7.57
C SER A 497 -29.95 15.81 -8.99
N SER A 498 -30.78 14.87 -9.43
CA SER A 498 -30.66 14.24 -10.74
C SER A 498 -30.52 15.25 -11.89
N VAL A 499 -31.33 16.31 -11.90
CA VAL A 499 -31.39 17.31 -12.99
C VAL A 499 -30.08 18.07 -13.19
N ASP A 500 -29.28 18.22 -12.13
CA ASP A 500 -28.02 18.97 -12.17
C ASP A 500 -26.79 18.08 -12.26
N ALA A 501 -26.91 16.77 -12.02
CA ALA A 501 -25.78 15.84 -12.00
C ALA A 501 -25.01 15.70 -13.33
N VAL A 502 -25.69 16.06 -14.43
CA VAL A 502 -25.18 16.04 -15.81
C VAL A 502 -24.59 17.39 -16.22
N ARG A 503 -24.78 18.43 -15.41
CA ARG A 503 -24.25 19.78 -15.66
C ARG A 503 -22.82 19.91 -15.13
N VAL A 504 -22.09 20.87 -15.69
CA VAL A 504 -20.80 21.32 -15.14
C VAL A 504 -21.02 21.85 -13.73
N ILE A 505 -20.12 21.53 -12.81
CA ILE A 505 -20.22 21.96 -11.40
C ILE A 505 -20.39 23.49 -11.27
N ASP A 506 -21.38 23.94 -10.49
CA ASP A 506 -21.65 25.36 -10.24
C ASP A 506 -21.37 25.71 -8.76
N PRO A 507 -20.48 26.69 -8.47
CA PRO A 507 -20.19 27.12 -7.10
C PRO A 507 -21.39 27.75 -6.35
N THR A 508 -22.48 28.11 -7.03
CA THR A 508 -23.67 28.75 -6.43
C THR A 508 -24.76 27.76 -6.02
N THR A 509 -24.67 26.49 -6.45
CA THR A 509 -25.63 25.46 -6.04
C THR A 509 -25.35 25.06 -4.60
N VAL A 510 -26.19 25.54 -3.66
CA VAL A 510 -26.07 25.20 -2.25
C VAL A 510 -26.49 23.75 -2.06
N VAL A 511 -25.52 22.92 -1.76
CA VAL A 511 -25.73 21.53 -1.43
C VAL A 511 -25.68 21.36 0.08
N ALA A 512 -26.68 20.71 0.66
CA ALA A 512 -26.77 20.49 2.11
C ALA A 512 -25.50 19.79 2.63
N PHE A 513 -24.91 20.34 3.70
CA PHE A 513 -23.78 19.74 4.40
C PHE A 513 -24.28 19.00 5.64
N SER A 514 -23.81 17.77 5.84
CA SER A 514 -23.95 17.07 7.12
C SER A 514 -22.57 16.85 7.70
N LEU A 515 -22.22 17.61 8.74
CA LEU A 515 -21.05 17.37 9.59
C LEU A 515 -21.50 16.49 10.75
N VAL A 516 -20.86 15.35 10.94
CA VAL A 516 -21.11 14.53 12.13
C VAL A 516 -19.78 14.21 12.81
N GLU A 517 -19.68 14.54 14.10
CA GLU A 517 -18.56 14.11 14.94
C GLU A 517 -18.60 12.60 15.15
N ARG A 518 -17.44 11.96 15.30
CA ARG A 518 -17.31 10.50 15.40
C ARG A 518 -18.05 9.95 16.63
N GLU A 519 -19.31 9.57 16.46
CA GLU A 519 -19.99 8.63 17.35
C GLU A 519 -20.14 7.27 16.65
N ARG A 520 -20.07 6.18 17.44
CA ARG A 520 -20.27 4.82 16.92
C ARG A 520 -21.68 4.69 16.35
N LEU A 521 -21.76 4.45 15.05
CA LEU A 521 -23.00 4.29 14.29
C LEU A 521 -23.79 3.07 14.80
N GLY A 522 -24.98 3.31 15.33
CA GLY A 522 -26.08 2.34 15.30
C GLY A 522 -27.01 2.68 14.13
N THR A 523 -27.43 1.71 13.32
CA THR A 523 -28.45 1.91 12.28
C THR A 523 -29.71 1.13 12.62
N LEU A 524 -30.87 1.78 12.56
CA LEU A 524 -32.18 1.16 12.72
C LEU A 524 -32.96 1.25 11.41
N PHE A 525 -33.30 0.11 10.81
CA PHE A 525 -34.19 0.04 9.65
C PHE A 525 -35.63 -0.12 10.13
N VAL A 526 -36.50 0.81 9.75
CA VAL A 526 -37.93 0.79 10.11
C VAL A 526 -38.73 0.48 8.85
N PHE A 527 -39.44 -0.63 8.83
CA PHE A 527 -40.26 -1.09 7.70
C PHE A 527 -41.73 -0.80 7.99
N GLY A 528 -42.39 -0.01 7.13
CA GLY A 528 -43.82 0.30 7.22
C GLY A 528 -44.61 -0.19 6.01
N GLU A 529 -45.83 0.33 5.81
CA GLU A 529 -46.59 0.06 4.58
C GLU A 529 -45.97 0.81 3.39
N LEU A 530 -45.58 0.12 2.32
CA LEU A 530 -45.02 0.74 1.11
C LEU A 530 -46.11 0.92 0.05
N ARG A 531 -46.68 2.12 -0.05
CA ARG A 531 -47.64 2.46 -1.12
C ARG A 531 -46.91 2.75 -2.43
N GLY A 532 -47.42 2.30 -3.56
CA GLY A 532 -46.85 2.64 -4.87
C GLY A 532 -45.50 1.96 -5.17
N ALA A 533 -45.32 0.71 -4.72
CA ALA A 533 -44.10 -0.08 -4.86
C ALA A 533 -43.54 -0.10 -6.31
N ALA A 534 -44.41 -0.11 -7.32
CA ALA A 534 -44.02 -0.10 -8.73
C ALA A 534 -43.31 1.19 -9.18
N ALA A 535 -43.66 2.35 -8.62
CA ALA A 535 -42.98 3.61 -8.94
C ALA A 535 -41.59 3.65 -8.30
N VAL A 536 -41.49 3.22 -7.03
CA VAL A 536 -40.22 3.12 -6.30
C VAL A 536 -39.26 2.14 -6.98
N ALA A 537 -39.74 0.95 -7.33
CA ALA A 537 -38.94 -0.05 -8.00
C ALA A 537 -38.41 0.43 -9.35
N ARG A 538 -39.20 1.22 -10.09
CA ARG A 538 -38.80 1.77 -11.39
C ARG A 538 -37.69 2.80 -11.24
N ASP A 539 -37.86 3.76 -10.35
CA ASP A 539 -36.86 4.82 -10.10
C ASP A 539 -35.53 4.20 -9.63
N LEU A 540 -35.58 3.29 -8.65
CA LEU A 540 -34.37 2.62 -8.14
C LEU A 540 -33.74 1.67 -9.16
N SER A 541 -34.52 0.94 -9.96
CA SER A 541 -33.95 0.03 -10.98
C SER A 541 -33.30 0.76 -12.15
N ARG A 542 -33.72 2.00 -12.42
CA ARG A 542 -33.10 2.88 -13.42
C ARG A 542 -31.75 3.40 -12.93
N CYS A 543 -31.65 3.81 -11.67
CA CYS A 543 -30.46 4.45 -11.12
C CYS A 543 -29.44 3.47 -10.51
N PHE A 544 -29.87 2.28 -10.07
CA PHE A 544 -29.02 1.33 -9.34
C PHE A 544 -29.12 -0.09 -9.92
N PRO A 545 -28.16 -0.52 -10.77
CA PRO A 545 -28.15 -1.86 -11.36
C PRO A 545 -28.16 -2.99 -10.32
N VAL A 546 -27.46 -2.82 -9.18
CA VAL A 546 -27.49 -3.76 -8.06
C VAL A 546 -28.89 -3.93 -7.45
N PHE A 547 -29.66 -2.84 -7.30
CA PHE A 547 -31.04 -2.91 -6.83
C PHE A 547 -31.89 -3.73 -7.80
N ARG A 548 -31.75 -3.47 -9.11
CA ARG A 548 -32.46 -4.21 -10.16
C ARG A 548 -32.16 -5.71 -10.10
N ARG A 549 -30.90 -6.11 -9.90
CA ARG A 549 -30.52 -7.53 -9.73
C ARG A 549 -31.11 -8.14 -8.47
N ASN A 550 -31.03 -7.44 -7.33
CA ASN A 550 -31.59 -7.90 -6.06
C ASN A 550 -33.12 -8.07 -6.14
N LEU A 551 -33.81 -7.10 -6.74
CA LEU A 551 -35.25 -7.16 -6.96
C LEU A 551 -35.62 -8.33 -7.89
N ALA A 552 -34.91 -8.52 -8.99
CA ALA A 552 -35.13 -9.64 -9.90
C ALA A 552 -34.99 -11.00 -9.19
N ALA A 553 -33.95 -11.17 -8.37
CA ALA A 553 -33.73 -12.39 -7.59
C ALA A 553 -34.86 -12.65 -6.58
N ILE A 554 -35.32 -11.61 -5.86
CA ILE A 554 -36.40 -11.70 -4.88
C ILE A 554 -37.73 -12.07 -5.56
N VAL A 555 -38.09 -11.34 -6.61
CA VAL A 555 -39.34 -11.58 -7.36
C VAL A 555 -39.36 -12.98 -7.98
N SER A 556 -38.22 -13.47 -8.50
CA SER A 556 -38.14 -14.81 -9.10
C SER A 556 -38.44 -15.94 -8.11
N ARG A 557 -38.23 -15.68 -6.81
CA ARG A 557 -38.40 -16.66 -5.73
C ARG A 557 -39.80 -16.67 -5.14
N VAL A 558 -40.44 -15.50 -5.05
CA VAL A 558 -41.82 -15.34 -4.51
C VAL A 558 -42.90 -15.94 -5.45
N GLY A 559 -42.56 -16.21 -6.72
CA GLY A 559 -43.47 -16.81 -7.70
C GLY A 559 -44.35 -15.78 -8.43
N ARG A 560 -44.71 -16.10 -9.69
CA ARG A 560 -45.62 -15.28 -10.50
C ARG A 560 -47.06 -15.63 -10.15
N SER A 561 -47.76 -14.77 -9.41
CA SER A 561 -49.22 -14.89 -9.31
C SER A 561 -49.84 -14.63 -10.69
N GLU A 562 -50.78 -15.48 -11.10
CA GLU A 562 -51.52 -15.34 -12.35
C GLU A 562 -52.43 -14.10 -12.28
N GLY A 563 -51.92 -12.96 -12.74
CA GLY A 563 -52.66 -11.71 -12.85
C GLY A 563 -51.75 -10.64 -13.45
N THR A 564 -52.25 -9.92 -14.46
CA THR A 564 -51.50 -8.98 -15.31
C THR A 564 -50.45 -8.17 -14.54
N ALA A 565 -49.17 -8.50 -14.77
CA ALA A 565 -48.05 -7.79 -14.19
C ALA A 565 -48.04 -6.33 -14.66
N ASN A 566 -47.95 -5.39 -13.71
CA ASN A 566 -47.71 -3.98 -14.01
C ASN A 566 -46.29 -3.83 -14.56
N THR A 567 -46.12 -3.98 -15.87
CA THR A 567 -44.88 -3.63 -16.57
C THR A 567 -44.87 -2.13 -16.80
N VAL A 568 -43.84 -1.45 -16.32
CA VAL A 568 -43.69 -0.02 -16.58
C VAL A 568 -42.27 0.28 -17.04
N GLY A 569 -42.07 0.22 -18.35
CA GLY A 569 -40.83 0.55 -19.06
C GLY A 569 -39.99 -0.67 -19.46
N GLU A 570 -39.04 -0.45 -20.40
CA GLU A 570 -38.17 -1.48 -21.01
C GLU A 570 -37.15 -2.11 -20.05
N HIS A 571 -37.03 -1.62 -18.80
CA HIS A 571 -35.93 -1.96 -17.89
C HIS A 571 -36.34 -2.40 -16.47
N THR A 572 -37.62 -2.67 -16.21
CA THR A 572 -38.11 -3.06 -14.87
C THR A 572 -38.52 -4.53 -14.76
N THR A 573 -38.12 -5.18 -13.67
CA THR A 573 -38.64 -6.50 -13.27
C THR A 573 -40.16 -6.42 -13.03
N ALA A 574 -40.93 -7.35 -13.60
CA ALA A 574 -42.37 -7.46 -13.40
C ALA A 574 -42.70 -7.78 -11.92
N LEU A 575 -43.29 -6.84 -11.20
CA LEU A 575 -43.70 -7.02 -9.80
C LEU A 575 -45.00 -7.83 -9.68
N PRO A 576 -45.25 -8.46 -8.51
CA PRO A 576 -46.54 -9.05 -8.18
C PRO A 576 -47.70 -8.05 -8.29
N SER A 577 -48.90 -8.54 -8.65
CA SER A 577 -50.11 -7.73 -8.82
C SER A 577 -50.70 -7.22 -7.50
N GLN A 578 -50.47 -7.93 -6.39
CA GLN A 578 -50.86 -7.48 -5.05
C GLN A 578 -49.86 -6.47 -4.48
N ASP A 579 -50.34 -5.29 -4.09
CA ASP A 579 -49.49 -4.16 -3.65
C ASP A 579 -48.69 -4.48 -2.38
N ARG A 580 -49.29 -5.21 -1.42
CA ARG A 580 -48.58 -5.63 -0.19
C ARG A 580 -47.38 -6.54 -0.49
N LEU A 581 -47.56 -7.51 -1.39
CA LEU A 581 -46.50 -8.43 -1.80
C LEU A 581 -45.42 -7.73 -2.64
N ALA A 582 -45.82 -6.80 -3.51
CA ALA A 582 -44.89 -5.94 -4.23
C ALA A 582 -44.08 -5.05 -3.27
N GLY A 583 -44.74 -4.52 -2.24
CA GLY A 583 -44.13 -3.77 -1.14
C GLY A 583 -43.03 -4.55 -0.42
N LEU A 584 -43.33 -5.77 0.02
CA LEU A 584 -42.36 -6.68 0.64
C LEU A 584 -41.13 -6.90 -0.26
N CYS A 585 -41.35 -7.19 -1.54
CA CYS A 585 -40.26 -7.44 -2.48
C CYS A 585 -39.31 -6.23 -2.60
N VAL A 586 -39.88 -5.02 -2.72
CA VAL A 586 -39.11 -3.78 -2.84
C VAL A 586 -38.38 -3.44 -1.54
N GLN A 587 -39.01 -3.62 -0.38
CA GLN A 587 -38.41 -3.37 0.93
C GLN A 587 -37.19 -4.27 1.18
N VAL A 588 -37.32 -5.58 0.93
CA VAL A 588 -36.23 -6.54 1.09
C VAL A 588 -35.11 -6.26 0.08
N ALA A 589 -35.46 -5.93 -1.18
CA ALA A 589 -34.48 -5.58 -2.20
C ALA A 589 -33.66 -4.34 -1.82
N LEU A 590 -34.33 -3.31 -1.29
CA LEU A 590 -33.69 -2.09 -0.83
C LEU A 590 -32.76 -2.34 0.35
N ALA A 591 -33.21 -3.06 1.38
CA ALA A 591 -32.40 -3.38 2.55
C ALA A 591 -31.12 -4.15 2.17
N ARG A 592 -31.25 -5.16 1.30
CA ARG A 592 -30.09 -5.90 0.76
C ARG A 592 -29.14 -5.02 -0.04
N THR A 593 -29.70 -4.07 -0.80
CA THR A 593 -28.89 -3.17 -1.61
C THR A 593 -28.10 -2.19 -0.75
N LEU A 594 -28.74 -1.56 0.24
CA LEU A 594 -28.07 -0.68 1.19
C LEU A 594 -26.98 -1.41 2.00
N ALA A 595 -27.26 -2.64 2.43
CA ALA A 595 -26.27 -3.49 3.10
C ALA A 595 -25.07 -3.81 2.19
N ALA A 596 -25.30 -4.18 0.93
CA ALA A 596 -24.24 -4.45 -0.04
C ALA A 596 -23.40 -3.20 -0.37
N MET A 597 -24.01 -2.01 -0.30
CA MET A 597 -23.34 -0.72 -0.47
C MET A 597 -22.59 -0.25 0.79
N GLY A 598 -22.62 -1.00 1.90
CA GLY A 598 -21.86 -0.71 3.11
C GLY A 598 -22.62 0.09 4.19
N VAL A 599 -23.95 0.19 4.08
CA VAL A 599 -24.80 0.71 5.16
C VAL A 599 -25.24 -0.47 6.05
N PRO A 600 -24.65 -0.68 7.24
CA PRO A 600 -24.92 -1.87 8.05
C PRO A 600 -26.34 -1.83 8.64
N VAL A 601 -27.05 -2.96 8.58
CA VAL A 601 -28.36 -3.15 9.22
C VAL A 601 -28.11 -3.68 10.63
N LEU A 602 -28.04 -2.80 11.64
CA LEU A 602 -27.72 -3.20 13.02
C LEU A 602 -28.96 -3.52 13.85
N ARG A 603 -30.07 -2.83 13.60
CA ARG A 603 -31.37 -3.09 14.22
C ARG A 603 -32.46 -2.98 13.15
N VAL A 604 -33.54 -3.73 13.33
CA VAL A 604 -34.73 -3.67 12.48
C VAL A 604 -35.97 -3.47 13.34
N ALA A 605 -36.93 -2.73 12.81
CA ALA A 605 -38.26 -2.57 13.37
C ALA A 605 -39.30 -2.66 12.26
N GLY A 606 -40.46 -3.21 12.57
CA GLY A 606 -41.56 -3.33 11.63
C GLY A 606 -42.80 -2.62 12.16
N TYR A 607 -43.66 -2.17 11.24
CA TYR A 607 -44.97 -1.62 11.54
C TYR A 607 -45.98 -2.13 10.52
N GLY A 608 -47.13 -2.63 10.98
CA GLY A 608 -48.15 -3.20 10.09
C GLY A 608 -47.59 -4.36 9.26
N PHE A 609 -47.87 -4.35 7.96
CA PHE A 609 -47.28 -5.31 7.01
C PHE A 609 -45.75 -5.22 6.88
N GLY A 610 -45.13 -4.13 7.35
CA GLY A 610 -43.68 -3.99 7.41
C GLY A 610 -43.01 -4.93 8.44
N GLU A 611 -43.77 -5.50 9.38
CA GLU A 611 -43.30 -6.54 10.31
C GLU A 611 -42.77 -7.77 9.57
N ALA A 612 -43.42 -8.17 8.46
CA ALA A 612 -42.97 -9.28 7.64
C ALA A 612 -41.62 -8.97 6.94
N ALA A 613 -41.42 -7.72 6.50
CA ALA A 613 -40.16 -7.26 5.93
C ALA A 613 -39.05 -7.20 6.99
N ALA A 614 -39.35 -6.69 8.20
CA ALA A 614 -38.41 -6.65 9.33
C ALA A 614 -37.96 -8.06 9.74
N ALA A 615 -38.90 -9.01 9.86
CA ALA A 615 -38.63 -10.41 10.17
C ALA A 615 -37.83 -11.12 9.06
N CYS A 616 -38.07 -10.77 7.79
CA CYS A 616 -37.30 -11.31 6.67
C CYS A 616 -35.86 -10.77 6.64
N VAL A 617 -35.69 -9.46 6.84
CA VAL A 617 -34.38 -8.79 6.82
C VAL A 617 -33.53 -9.16 8.04
N SER A 618 -34.15 -9.38 9.21
CA SER A 618 -33.45 -9.90 10.40
C SER A 618 -32.96 -11.34 10.22
N GLY A 619 -33.58 -12.08 9.29
CA GLY A 619 -33.31 -13.50 9.05
C GLY A 619 -34.15 -14.44 9.94
N ALA A 620 -35.11 -13.91 10.71
CA ALA A 620 -36.06 -14.71 11.48
C ALA A 620 -36.99 -15.53 10.58
N LEU A 621 -37.43 -14.92 9.46
CA LEU A 621 -38.26 -15.56 8.44
C LEU A 621 -37.56 -15.67 7.09
N THR A 622 -37.86 -16.76 6.37
CA THR A 622 -37.51 -16.85 4.95
C THR A 622 -38.43 -15.94 4.12
N LEU A 623 -37.97 -15.52 2.94
CA LEU A 623 -38.77 -14.70 2.02
C LEU A 623 -40.09 -15.38 1.62
N ASP A 624 -40.06 -16.72 1.50
CA ASP A 624 -41.22 -17.52 1.08
C ASP A 624 -42.32 -17.48 2.15
N VAL A 625 -41.94 -17.54 3.43
CA VAL A 625 -42.84 -17.45 4.59
C VAL A 625 -43.36 -16.03 4.78
N ALA A 626 -42.48 -15.02 4.67
CA ALA A 626 -42.90 -13.62 4.75
C ALA A 626 -43.90 -13.25 3.65
N ALA A 627 -43.73 -13.80 2.44
CA ALA A 627 -44.68 -13.65 1.34
C ALA A 627 -46.04 -14.30 1.66
N ALA A 628 -46.04 -15.54 2.18
CA ALA A 628 -47.25 -16.25 2.57
C ALA A 628 -48.04 -15.51 3.67
N LEU A 629 -47.34 -14.96 4.68
CA LEU A 629 -47.96 -14.18 5.76
C LEU A 629 -48.63 -12.90 5.24
N VAL A 630 -47.98 -12.19 4.31
CA VAL A 630 -48.53 -10.95 3.74
C VAL A 630 -49.76 -11.21 2.85
N LEU A 631 -49.86 -12.40 2.27
CA LEU A 631 -50.97 -12.83 1.43
C LEU A 631 -52.16 -13.42 2.20
N ALA A 632 -51.98 -13.80 3.47
CA ALA A 632 -53.04 -14.39 4.27
C ALA A 632 -54.16 -13.38 4.55
N GLU A 633 -55.40 -13.79 4.32
CA GLU A 633 -56.61 -12.99 4.56
C GLU A 633 -57.41 -13.47 5.77
N SER A 634 -56.99 -14.59 6.40
CA SER A 634 -57.62 -15.13 7.61
C SER A 634 -56.60 -15.68 8.61
N ALA A 635 -57.01 -15.78 9.89
CA ALA A 635 -56.19 -16.39 10.94
C ALA A 635 -55.81 -17.86 10.63
N SER A 636 -56.66 -18.59 9.91
CA SER A 636 -56.36 -19.96 9.46
C SER A 636 -55.23 -19.99 8.43
N GLU A 637 -55.25 -19.05 7.47
CA GLU A 637 -54.22 -18.95 6.44
C GLU A 637 -52.88 -18.45 7.02
N LEU A 638 -52.92 -17.59 8.04
CA LEU A 638 -51.72 -17.20 8.81
C LEU A 638 -51.10 -18.41 9.51
N GLN A 639 -51.93 -19.25 10.14
CA GLN A 639 -51.47 -20.47 10.80
C GLN A 639 -50.84 -21.47 9.79
N ASP A 640 -51.48 -21.68 8.64
CA ASP A 640 -50.96 -22.53 7.57
C ASP A 640 -49.60 -22.04 7.04
N ALA A 641 -49.43 -20.72 6.88
CA ALA A 641 -48.17 -20.12 6.44
C ALA A 641 -47.03 -20.33 7.45
N LEU A 642 -47.32 -20.29 8.75
CA LEU A 642 -46.36 -20.52 9.83
C LEU A 642 -45.95 -21.99 9.95
N GLU A 643 -46.87 -22.91 9.70
CA GLU A 643 -46.59 -24.36 9.73
C GLU A 643 -45.67 -24.82 8.58
N MET A 644 -45.65 -24.07 7.47
CA MET A 644 -44.74 -24.31 6.34
C MET A 644 -43.30 -23.79 6.57
N ALA A 645 -43.05 -23.07 7.66
CA ALA A 645 -41.84 -22.29 7.85
C ALA A 645 -40.72 -23.03 8.60
N GLN A 646 -39.48 -22.93 8.11
CA GLN A 646 -38.28 -23.11 8.94
C GLN A 646 -37.91 -21.77 9.60
N ILE A 647 -38.49 -21.51 10.77
CA ILE A 647 -38.22 -20.30 11.56
C ILE A 647 -36.88 -20.47 12.28
N ARG A 648 -36.04 -19.43 12.26
CA ARG A 648 -34.76 -19.42 12.99
C ARG A 648 -34.96 -18.85 14.39
N GLU A 649 -34.79 -19.69 15.40
CA GLU A 649 -34.91 -19.30 16.80
C GLU A 649 -33.80 -18.32 17.22
N GLY A 650 -34.14 -17.33 18.06
CA GLY A 650 -33.19 -16.44 18.73
C GLY A 650 -32.92 -15.09 18.08
N ILE A 651 -33.62 -14.75 16.99
CA ILE A 651 -33.51 -13.45 16.32
C ILE A 651 -34.72 -12.57 16.69
N SER A 652 -34.50 -11.51 17.46
CA SER A 652 -35.53 -10.52 17.82
C SER A 652 -35.42 -9.26 16.97
N TRP A 653 -36.58 -8.68 16.62
CA TRP A 653 -36.69 -7.32 16.10
C TRP A 653 -37.61 -6.50 17.03
N TYR A 654 -37.80 -5.22 16.74
CA TYR A 654 -38.74 -4.40 17.49
C TYR A 654 -40.06 -4.28 16.73
N SER A 655 -41.16 -4.75 17.33
CA SER A 655 -42.49 -4.48 16.80
C SER A 655 -42.86 -3.05 17.16
N ALA A 656 -42.92 -2.17 16.15
CA ALA A 656 -43.36 -0.80 16.35
C ALA A 656 -44.86 -0.72 16.56
N THR A 657 -45.65 -1.71 16.10
CA THR A 657 -47.08 -1.79 16.39
C THR A 657 -47.33 -2.05 17.88
N LEU A 658 -46.57 -2.99 18.49
CA LEU A 658 -46.74 -3.36 19.91
C LEU A 658 -45.81 -2.62 20.87
N ALA A 659 -44.97 -1.71 20.38
CA ALA A 659 -43.95 -0.99 21.14
C ALA A 659 -43.06 -1.90 22.02
N ARG A 660 -42.66 -3.07 21.50
CA ARG A 660 -41.83 -4.03 22.25
C ARG A 660 -40.96 -4.88 21.34
N HIS A 661 -39.93 -5.50 21.91
CA HIS A 661 -39.18 -6.54 21.22
C HIS A 661 -40.06 -7.77 20.95
N THR A 662 -39.97 -8.29 19.73
CA THR A 662 -40.62 -9.52 19.29
C THR A 662 -39.76 -10.71 19.70
N SER A 663 -40.36 -11.69 20.38
CA SER A 663 -39.69 -12.90 20.86
C SER A 663 -39.74 -14.03 19.82
N SER A 664 -39.00 -15.12 20.06
CA SER A 664 -39.13 -16.33 19.26
C SER A 664 -40.55 -16.92 19.33
N ASP A 665 -41.25 -16.75 20.45
CA ASP A 665 -42.61 -17.28 20.64
C ASP A 665 -43.64 -16.52 19.79
N ASP A 666 -43.45 -15.20 19.64
CA ASP A 666 -44.31 -14.36 18.80
C ASP A 666 -44.29 -14.80 17.33
N LEU A 667 -43.14 -15.29 16.83
CA LEU A 667 -42.99 -15.78 15.45
C LEU A 667 -43.95 -16.93 15.12
N HIS A 668 -44.29 -17.76 16.10
CA HIS A 668 -45.16 -18.93 15.93
C HIS A 668 -46.62 -18.66 16.29
N ASN A 669 -46.96 -17.44 16.71
CA ASN A 669 -48.28 -17.10 17.21
C ASN A 669 -49.12 -16.40 16.12
N SER A 670 -50.14 -17.06 15.59
CA SER A 670 -51.06 -16.47 14.61
C SER A 670 -51.77 -15.21 15.14
N ASP A 671 -52.04 -15.15 16.45
CA ASP A 671 -52.69 -13.99 17.07
C ASP A 671 -51.77 -12.77 17.09
N PHE A 672 -50.46 -12.98 17.24
CA PHE A 672 -49.47 -11.90 17.11
C PHE A 672 -49.54 -11.29 15.71
N TRP A 673 -49.47 -12.12 14.66
CA TRP A 673 -49.52 -11.67 13.27
C TRP A 673 -50.85 -11.00 12.90
N HIS A 674 -51.96 -11.52 13.42
CA HIS A 674 -53.28 -10.91 13.24
C HIS A 674 -53.35 -9.51 13.87
N VAL A 675 -52.88 -9.35 15.11
CA VAL A 675 -52.87 -8.07 15.81
C VAL A 675 -51.99 -7.05 15.10
N VAL A 676 -50.75 -7.40 14.73
CA VAL A 676 -49.85 -6.44 14.10
C VAL A 676 -50.26 -6.04 12.68
N PHE A 677 -51.09 -6.84 11.98
CA PHE A 677 -51.63 -6.50 10.67
C PHE A 677 -52.97 -5.74 10.72
N GLU A 678 -53.74 -5.83 11.82
CA GLU A 678 -55.02 -5.13 11.97
C GLU A 678 -54.93 -3.82 12.78
N GLU A 679 -53.97 -3.67 13.69
CA GLU A 679 -53.84 -2.47 14.53
C GLU A 679 -53.07 -1.33 13.84
N ASP A 680 -53.68 -0.13 13.83
CA ASP A 680 -53.16 1.11 13.23
C ASP A 680 -52.80 2.12 14.34
N ASP A 681 -51.94 1.73 15.29
CA ASP A 681 -51.55 2.59 16.43
C ASP A 681 -50.08 3.05 16.38
N ASP A 682 -49.87 4.35 16.63
CA ASP A 682 -48.68 5.12 16.22
C ASP A 682 -47.55 5.08 17.28
N ALA A 683 -46.95 3.91 17.50
CA ALA A 683 -45.88 3.71 18.49
C ALA A 683 -44.45 3.98 17.96
N VAL A 684 -44.30 4.44 16.71
CA VAL A 684 -42.99 4.76 16.11
C VAL A 684 -42.30 5.93 16.83
N GLY A 685 -43.06 6.90 17.34
CA GLY A 685 -42.51 8.01 18.13
C GLY A 685 -41.78 7.55 19.39
N THR A 686 -42.29 6.52 20.06
CA THR A 686 -41.67 5.91 21.25
C THR A 686 -40.34 5.25 20.90
N LEU A 687 -40.30 4.46 19.81
CA LEU A 687 -39.09 3.84 19.28
C LEU A 687 -37.99 4.86 18.94
N MET A 688 -38.36 5.98 18.33
CA MET A 688 -37.41 7.04 17.99
C MET A 688 -36.84 7.74 19.23
N SER A 689 -37.62 7.84 20.32
CA SER A 689 -37.16 8.42 21.59
C SER A 689 -36.25 7.48 22.40
N GLU A 690 -36.49 6.16 22.35
CA GLU A 690 -35.71 5.15 23.09
C GLU A 690 -34.35 4.83 22.44
N THR A 691 -34.21 5.10 21.14
CA THR A 691 -33.03 4.69 20.36
C THR A 691 -31.92 5.74 20.25
N GLY A 692 -32.11 6.97 20.74
CA GLY A 692 -31.05 7.99 20.85
C GLY A 692 -30.39 8.37 19.51
N SER A 693 -29.06 8.59 19.50
CA SER A 693 -28.22 9.03 18.35
C SER A 693 -28.05 8.02 17.20
N VAL A 694 -29.03 7.14 16.96
CA VAL A 694 -28.99 6.08 15.94
C VAL A 694 -29.50 6.61 14.60
N MET A 695 -28.85 6.24 13.48
CA MET A 695 -29.34 6.55 12.13
C MET A 695 -30.60 5.73 11.84
N HIS A 696 -31.72 6.39 11.57
CA HIS A 696 -32.98 5.73 11.20
C HIS A 696 -33.14 5.68 9.68
N VAL A 697 -33.31 4.48 9.13
CA VAL A 697 -33.61 4.26 7.70
C VAL A 697 -35.05 3.78 7.60
N ILE A 698 -35.94 4.66 7.15
CA ILE A 698 -37.38 4.37 7.08
C ILE A 698 -37.75 3.94 5.67
N VAL A 699 -38.35 2.76 5.53
CA VAL A 699 -38.80 2.18 4.26
C VAL A 699 -40.32 1.97 4.30
N GLY A 700 -41.06 2.92 3.74
CA GLY A 700 -42.53 2.93 3.73
C GLY A 700 -43.12 4.19 4.35
N ALA A 701 -44.43 4.35 4.23
CA ALA A 701 -45.16 5.40 4.92
C ALA A 701 -45.28 5.05 6.42
N ILE A 702 -45.01 6.05 7.26
CA ILE A 702 -45.40 6.04 8.69
C ILE A 702 -46.48 7.10 8.80
N ALA A 703 -47.57 6.79 9.51
CA ALA A 703 -48.70 7.71 9.65
C ALA A 703 -48.24 9.11 10.10
N THR A 704 -48.80 10.13 9.47
CA THR A 704 -48.39 11.54 9.46
C THR A 704 -48.53 12.31 10.80
N LYS A 705 -48.45 11.64 11.96
CA LYS A 705 -48.69 12.26 13.28
C LYS A 705 -47.43 12.56 14.10
N VAL A 706 -46.25 12.08 13.70
CA VAL A 706 -45.00 12.35 14.44
C VAL A 706 -44.38 13.69 14.00
N SER A 707 -44.72 14.77 14.71
CA SER A 707 -43.94 16.03 14.66
C SER A 707 -42.61 15.83 15.39
N LEU A 708 -41.56 15.43 14.67
CA LEU A 708 -40.20 15.30 15.23
C LEU A 708 -39.56 16.68 15.39
N SER A 709 -39.12 17.01 16.61
CA SER A 709 -38.35 18.21 16.93
C SER A 709 -36.94 18.15 16.33
N ILE A 710 -36.45 19.28 15.83
CA ILE A 710 -35.32 19.46 14.89
C ILE A 710 -33.92 19.28 15.52
N GLU A 711 -33.79 18.85 16.78
CA GLU A 711 -32.51 18.94 17.52
C GLU A 711 -31.62 17.68 17.48
N THR A 712 -32.09 16.56 16.93
CA THR A 712 -31.32 15.33 16.73
C THR A 712 -31.08 15.09 15.23
N PRO A 713 -29.93 14.52 14.80
CA PRO A 713 -29.61 14.32 13.38
C PRO A 713 -30.48 13.19 12.77
N HIS A 714 -31.75 13.47 12.56
CA HIS A 714 -32.72 12.59 11.93
C HIS A 714 -32.71 12.82 10.42
N ILE A 715 -32.49 11.78 9.62
CA ILE A 715 -32.60 11.86 8.17
C ILE A 715 -33.54 10.79 7.57
N HIS A 716 -34.61 11.34 7.02
CA HIS A 716 -35.44 11.02 5.84
C HIS A 716 -36.05 9.63 5.62
N PHE A 717 -37.38 9.63 5.79
CA PHE A 717 -38.41 8.87 5.10
C PHE A 717 -38.15 8.72 3.59
N ILE A 718 -38.16 7.50 3.07
CA ILE A 718 -38.61 7.26 1.70
C ILE A 718 -40.14 7.41 1.73
N ASP A 719 -40.60 8.67 1.80
CA ASP A 719 -42.03 8.95 1.70
C ASP A 719 -42.45 8.66 0.25
N THR A 720 -43.27 7.64 0.11
CA THR A 720 -43.75 7.04 -1.14
C THR A 720 -44.64 7.96 -1.98
N VAL A 721 -44.84 9.21 -1.57
CA VAL A 721 -45.70 10.17 -2.27
C VAL A 721 -44.96 10.95 -3.38
N ASP A 722 -43.63 11.12 -3.33
CA ASP A 722 -42.93 12.11 -4.19
C ASP A 722 -42.08 11.53 -5.37
N GLN A 723 -42.22 10.24 -5.71
CA GLN A 723 -41.56 9.57 -6.87
C GLN A 723 -40.02 9.77 -7.01
N ARG A 724 -39.29 10.10 -5.95
CA ARG A 724 -37.83 10.39 -5.96
C ARG A 724 -37.02 9.47 -5.05
N ALA A 725 -37.34 8.17 -5.03
CA ALA A 725 -36.71 7.17 -4.18
C ALA A 725 -35.17 7.12 -4.33
N SER A 726 -34.66 7.30 -5.55
CA SER A 726 -33.23 7.33 -5.85
C SER A 726 -32.50 8.48 -5.14
N ALA A 727 -33.12 9.65 -5.03
CA ALA A 727 -32.54 10.80 -4.33
C ALA A 727 -32.45 10.56 -2.80
N HIS A 728 -33.48 9.92 -2.22
CA HIS A 728 -33.47 9.54 -0.80
C HIS A 728 -32.41 8.47 -0.51
N MET A 729 -32.27 7.48 -1.39
CA MET A 729 -31.26 6.43 -1.27
C MET A 729 -29.83 7.01 -1.35
N THR A 730 -29.53 7.87 -2.34
CA THR A 730 -28.24 8.57 -2.42
C THR A 730 -27.97 9.41 -1.18
N ARG A 731 -29.01 10.05 -0.61
CA ARG A 731 -28.89 10.83 0.62
C ARG A 731 -28.47 9.98 1.81
N ALA A 732 -29.14 8.86 2.02
CA ALA A 732 -28.85 7.92 3.10
C ALA A 732 -27.41 7.39 3.03
N ILE A 733 -26.92 7.06 1.83
CA ILE A 733 -25.53 6.60 1.62
C ILE A 733 -24.52 7.66 2.06
N GLY A 734 -24.73 8.93 1.66
CA GLY A 734 -23.82 10.02 2.03
C GLY A 734 -23.77 10.29 3.52
N GLN A 735 -24.89 10.19 4.24
CA GLN A 735 -24.90 10.40 5.68
C GLN A 735 -24.37 9.23 6.47
N ALA A 736 -24.65 7.99 6.03
CA ALA A 736 -23.98 6.81 6.58
C ALA A 736 -22.46 6.99 6.48
N TRP A 737 -21.95 7.47 5.34
CA TRP A 737 -20.54 7.78 5.18
C TRP A 737 -20.04 8.87 6.14
N CYS A 738 -20.78 9.99 6.30
CA CYS A 738 -20.43 11.04 7.25
C CYS A 738 -20.34 10.53 8.70
N LEU A 739 -21.25 9.63 9.08
CA LEU A 739 -21.32 9.01 10.40
C LEU A 739 -20.25 7.93 10.64
N GLY A 740 -19.44 7.60 9.63
CA GLY A 740 -18.34 6.65 9.79
C GLY A 740 -18.50 5.31 9.05
N ALA A 741 -19.63 5.06 8.36
CA ALA A 741 -19.81 3.83 7.59
C ALA A 741 -18.78 3.72 6.46
N THR A 742 -18.35 2.49 6.18
CA THR A 742 -17.49 2.17 5.04
C THR A 742 -18.39 1.86 3.85
N ILE A 743 -18.48 2.81 2.90
CA ILE A 743 -19.31 2.67 1.71
C ILE A 743 -18.55 1.94 0.59
N ASN A 744 -19.24 1.02 -0.09
CA ASN A 744 -18.76 0.37 -1.31
C ASN A 744 -19.04 1.27 -2.51
N TRP A 745 -18.21 2.30 -2.71
CA TRP A 745 -18.36 3.29 -3.78
C TRP A 745 -18.43 2.70 -5.20
N PRO A 746 -17.63 1.66 -5.58
CA PRO A 746 -17.77 1.02 -6.89
C PRO A 746 -19.18 0.52 -7.18
N LEU A 747 -19.88 0.01 -6.15
CA LEU A 747 -21.26 -0.46 -6.28
C LEU A 747 -22.27 0.69 -6.36
N VAL A 748 -21.99 1.83 -5.73
CA VAL A 748 -22.81 3.06 -5.81
C VAL A 748 -22.71 3.68 -7.20
N PHE A 749 -21.52 3.71 -7.79
CA PHE A 749 -21.26 4.23 -9.13
C PHE A 749 -21.42 3.19 -10.25
N GLU A 750 -21.98 2.01 -9.94
CA GLU A 750 -22.17 0.96 -10.94
C GLU A 750 -23.12 1.42 -12.05
N GLY A 751 -22.69 1.27 -13.30
CA GLY A 751 -23.45 1.71 -14.48
C GLY A 751 -23.31 3.20 -14.77
N GLN A 752 -22.65 3.99 -13.91
CA GLN A 752 -22.33 5.39 -14.19
C GLN A 752 -21.05 5.45 -15.02
N GLN A 753 -21.13 6.06 -16.20
CA GLN A 753 -19.96 6.38 -17.01
C GLN A 753 -19.21 7.55 -16.33
N ALA A 754 -18.58 7.29 -15.19
CA ALA A 754 -17.81 8.24 -14.40
C ALA A 754 -16.31 8.03 -14.63
N HIS A 755 -15.55 9.12 -14.71
CA HIS A 755 -14.09 9.07 -14.84
C HIS A 755 -13.41 9.66 -13.60
N ASP A 756 -12.26 9.11 -13.22
CA ASP A 756 -11.45 9.59 -12.11
C ASP A 756 -10.48 10.68 -12.60
N TYR A 757 -10.59 11.87 -12.02
CA TYR A 757 -9.79 13.06 -12.28
C TYR A 757 -8.92 13.44 -11.07
N ALA A 758 -8.47 12.45 -10.29
CA ALA A 758 -7.70 12.70 -9.07
C ALA A 758 -6.44 13.54 -9.32
N SER A 759 -5.75 13.34 -10.46
CA SER A 759 -4.57 14.13 -10.82
C SER A 759 -4.86 15.63 -10.98
N GLU A 760 -6.06 15.99 -11.42
CA GLU A 760 -6.49 17.35 -11.72
C GLU A 760 -7.27 17.99 -10.56
N LEU A 761 -8.01 17.18 -9.78
CA LEU A 761 -8.86 17.64 -8.67
C LEU A 761 -8.18 17.59 -7.29
N LEU A 762 -7.17 16.72 -7.12
CA LEU A 762 -6.45 16.51 -5.87
C LEU A 762 -4.97 16.93 -5.96
N GLU A 763 -4.61 17.84 -6.88
CA GLU A 763 -3.25 18.38 -7.07
C GLU A 763 -2.58 18.82 -5.75
N ASP A 764 -3.36 19.27 -4.77
CA ASP A 764 -2.90 19.67 -3.43
C ASP A 764 -2.13 18.56 -2.68
N ARG A 765 -2.21 17.30 -3.15
CA ARG A 765 -1.46 16.15 -2.61
C ARG A 765 -0.08 15.95 -3.26
N ARG A 766 0.14 16.42 -4.50
CA ARG A 766 1.43 16.27 -5.20
C ARG A 766 2.44 17.26 -4.63
N ARG A 767 3.67 16.79 -4.39
CA ARG A 767 4.79 17.63 -3.94
C ARG A 767 6.04 17.36 -4.76
N ALA A 768 6.91 18.34 -4.87
CA ALA A 768 8.19 18.18 -5.57
C ALA A 768 9.16 17.38 -4.70
N TYR A 769 9.78 16.36 -5.28
CA TYR A 769 10.82 15.56 -4.62
C TYR A 769 12.12 15.63 -5.41
N TYR A 770 13.19 16.01 -4.70
CA TYR A 770 14.54 16.24 -5.19
C TYR A 770 15.53 15.23 -4.61
N PRO A 771 16.67 14.97 -5.27
CA PRO A 771 17.65 14.05 -4.73
C PRO A 771 18.32 14.69 -3.50
N PRO A 772 18.69 13.90 -2.47
CA PRO A 772 19.22 14.42 -1.21
C PRO A 772 20.43 15.35 -1.34
N ALA A 773 21.27 15.14 -2.36
CA ALA A 773 22.47 15.95 -2.62
C ALA A 773 22.17 17.43 -2.93
N MET A 774 21.04 17.75 -3.57
CA MET A 774 20.68 19.12 -3.96
C MET A 774 20.07 19.96 -2.83
N VAL A 775 19.42 19.32 -1.86
CA VAL A 775 18.92 20.02 -0.65
C VAL A 775 20.08 20.68 0.09
N ARG A 776 21.28 20.08 0.05
CA ARG A 776 22.50 20.65 0.63
C ARG A 776 23.08 21.83 -0.16
N VAL A 777 22.94 21.87 -1.48
CA VAL A 777 23.50 22.94 -2.35
C VAL A 777 22.63 24.19 -2.36
N GLN A 778 21.30 24.05 -2.33
CA GLN A 778 20.39 25.20 -2.21
C GLN A 778 20.48 25.85 -0.82
N GLN A 779 20.74 25.07 0.23
CA GLN A 779 21.02 25.62 1.57
C GLN A 779 22.40 26.30 1.66
N ALA A 780 23.38 25.88 0.84
CA ALA A 780 24.73 26.46 0.81
C ALA A 780 24.86 27.73 -0.04
N THR A 781 24.07 27.87 -1.11
CA THR A 781 24.11 29.04 -2.01
C THR A 781 23.33 30.25 -1.48
N ALA A 782 22.49 30.07 -0.46
CA ALA A 782 21.77 31.15 0.23
C ALA A 782 22.62 31.93 1.26
N VAL A 783 23.89 31.57 1.48
CA VAL A 783 24.74 32.17 2.52
C VAL A 783 25.93 32.89 1.89
N THR A 784 25.70 34.10 1.35
CA THR A 784 26.78 35.07 1.10
C THR A 784 26.36 36.48 1.50
N ALA A 785 26.44 36.76 2.80
CA ALA A 785 26.75 38.08 3.34
C ALA A 785 27.44 37.88 4.70
N PRO A 786 28.62 38.49 4.95
CA PRO A 786 29.32 38.30 6.22
C PRO A 786 28.69 39.19 7.29
N SER A 787 28.09 38.60 8.33
CA SER A 787 27.82 39.32 9.58
C SER A 787 28.71 38.79 10.69
N GLU A 788 29.54 39.69 11.19
CA GLU A 788 30.41 39.55 12.36
C GLU A 788 29.62 39.04 13.58
N LEU A 789 30.10 37.96 14.22
CA LEU A 789 29.69 37.63 15.59
C LEU A 789 30.94 37.46 16.45
N THR A 790 31.31 38.58 17.04
CA THR A 790 32.20 38.69 18.20
C THR A 790 31.64 37.96 19.42
N GLN A 791 32.57 37.39 20.19
CA GLN A 791 32.42 36.87 21.55
C GLN A 791 31.40 37.64 22.40
N VAL A 792 30.46 36.92 23.02
CA VAL A 792 29.79 37.38 24.25
C VAL A 792 29.86 36.27 25.29
N SER A 793 30.76 36.45 26.24
CA SER A 793 30.76 35.78 27.53
C SER A 793 29.84 36.55 28.48
N LYS A 794 28.75 35.93 28.95
CA LYS A 794 28.10 36.31 30.22
C LYS A 794 28.13 35.11 31.18
N PRO A 795 28.31 35.32 32.50
CA PRO A 795 28.29 34.24 33.46
C PRO A 795 26.86 33.69 33.64
N VAL A 796 26.72 32.36 33.65
CA VAL A 796 25.47 31.66 33.97
C VAL A 796 25.00 32.05 35.39
N PRO A 797 23.73 32.42 35.60
CA PRO A 797 23.20 32.69 36.94
C PRO A 797 23.38 31.48 37.86
N ALA A 798 23.94 31.69 39.06
CA ALA A 798 24.26 30.61 40.02
C ALA A 798 23.03 29.78 40.44
N GLU A 799 21.83 30.35 40.30
CA GLU A 799 20.54 29.73 40.63
C GLU A 799 20.16 28.62 39.63
N MET A 800 20.43 28.81 38.33
CA MET A 800 20.17 27.80 37.28
C MET A 800 21.09 26.58 37.42
N ARG A 801 22.35 26.81 37.83
CA ARG A 801 23.31 25.76 38.17
C ARG A 801 22.84 24.89 39.33
N ALA A 802 22.42 25.52 40.42
CA ALA A 802 21.90 24.82 41.59
C ALA A 802 20.68 23.97 41.22
N TYR A 803 19.83 24.50 40.33
CA TYR A 803 18.63 23.80 39.85
C TYR A 803 18.96 22.57 38.97
N ALA A 804 19.81 22.73 37.94
CA ALA A 804 20.23 21.63 37.07
C ALA A 804 20.94 20.52 37.86
N LYS A 805 21.77 20.92 38.84
CA LYS A 805 22.42 20.00 39.78
C LYS A 805 21.39 19.24 40.62
N GLN A 806 20.40 19.94 41.18
CA GLN A 806 19.33 19.32 41.96
C GLN A 806 18.50 18.34 41.12
N ALA A 807 18.18 18.68 39.87
CA ALA A 807 17.41 17.80 38.97
C ALA A 807 18.15 16.49 38.69
N PHE A 808 19.47 16.53 38.47
CA PHE A 808 20.31 15.35 38.34
C PHE A 808 20.38 14.55 39.65
N CYS A 809 20.66 15.22 40.78
CA CYS A 809 20.72 14.59 42.10
C CYS A 809 19.41 13.86 42.45
N ASP A 810 18.26 14.49 42.19
CA ASP A 810 16.95 13.90 42.46
C ASP A 810 16.62 12.73 41.53
N ALA A 811 16.97 12.83 40.24
CA ALA A 811 16.70 11.79 39.26
C ALA A 811 17.60 10.56 39.45
N LEU A 812 18.80 10.75 40.01
CA LEU A 812 19.79 9.69 40.27
C LEU A 812 19.87 9.27 41.75
N GLN A 813 19.13 9.93 42.64
CA GLN A 813 19.17 9.74 44.10
C GLN A 813 20.58 9.91 44.71
N LEU A 814 21.30 10.95 44.29
CA LEU A 814 22.66 11.27 44.76
C LEU A 814 22.64 12.54 45.62
N GLU A 815 23.52 12.63 46.63
CA GLU A 815 23.61 13.81 47.52
C GLU A 815 24.30 15.00 46.86
N ASP A 816 25.36 14.75 46.06
CA ASP A 816 26.07 15.78 45.31
C ASP A 816 26.81 15.18 44.10
N ILE A 817 27.05 16.00 43.06
CA ILE A 817 27.65 15.59 41.78
C ILE A 817 28.55 16.70 41.21
N ASP A 818 29.62 16.33 40.51
CA ASP A 818 30.48 17.30 39.84
C ASP A 818 29.87 17.77 38.51
N ILE A 819 30.04 19.05 38.16
CA ILE A 819 29.34 19.68 37.04
C ILE A 819 29.79 19.18 35.66
N ASP A 820 30.98 18.58 35.58
CA ASP A 820 31.58 18.07 34.35
C ASP A 820 31.41 16.56 34.20
N THR A 821 30.86 15.89 35.22
CA THR A 821 30.66 14.44 35.19
C THR A 821 29.48 14.06 34.31
N ASN A 822 29.67 13.05 33.47
CA ASN A 822 28.66 12.57 32.54
C ASN A 822 27.51 11.89 33.29
N PHE A 823 26.27 12.25 32.98
CA PHE A 823 25.05 11.72 33.58
C PHE A 823 24.97 10.19 33.56
N PHE A 824 25.44 9.56 32.48
CA PHE A 824 25.41 8.10 32.34
C PHE A 824 26.49 7.40 33.17
N GLU A 825 27.63 8.06 33.39
CA GLU A 825 28.68 7.58 34.31
C GLU A 825 28.21 7.58 35.76
N LEU A 826 27.25 8.44 36.10
CA LEU A 826 26.59 8.51 37.42
C LEU A 826 25.45 7.48 37.58
N GLY A 827 25.27 6.56 36.62
CA GLY A 827 24.23 5.54 36.65
C GLY A 827 22.89 5.98 36.04
N GLY A 828 22.86 7.13 35.34
CA GLY A 828 21.69 7.58 34.59
C GLY A 828 21.39 6.73 33.37
N CYS A 829 20.13 6.75 32.92
CA CYS A 829 19.68 6.12 31.68
C CYS A 829 18.78 7.09 30.90
N SER A 830 18.47 6.81 29.64
CA SER A 830 17.67 7.71 28.79
C SER A 830 16.28 8.00 29.35
N LEU A 831 15.79 7.17 30.28
CA LEU A 831 14.52 7.38 30.99
C LEU A 831 14.65 8.36 32.16
N THR A 832 15.72 8.23 32.97
CA THR A 832 15.98 9.23 34.02
C THR A 832 16.44 10.56 33.42
N ALA A 833 17.03 10.55 32.22
CA ALA A 833 17.32 11.75 31.44
C ALA A 833 16.03 12.52 31.06
N LEU A 834 14.95 11.82 30.71
CA LEU A 834 13.65 12.44 30.45
C LEU A 834 13.06 13.08 31.72
N ASP A 835 13.21 12.43 32.88
CA ASP A 835 12.74 13.00 34.15
C ASP A 835 13.56 14.25 34.55
N VAL A 836 14.87 14.26 34.27
CA VAL A 836 15.72 15.46 34.41
C VAL A 836 15.22 16.58 33.49
N LEU A 837 14.99 16.27 32.20
CA LEU A 837 14.56 17.26 31.21
C LEU A 837 13.14 17.77 31.47
N GLU A 838 12.22 16.95 31.95
CA GLU A 838 10.85 17.38 32.30
C GLU A 838 10.87 18.39 33.45
N ARG A 839 11.72 18.17 34.46
CA ARG A 839 11.92 19.11 35.57
C ARG A 839 12.57 20.40 35.09
N VAL A 840 13.63 20.29 34.30
CA VAL A 840 14.41 21.41 33.78
C VAL A 840 13.61 22.27 32.80
N ASN A 841 12.83 21.65 31.91
CA ASN A 841 11.94 22.36 31.00
C ASN A 841 10.72 22.96 31.73
N GLY A 842 10.27 22.31 32.81
CA GLY A 842 9.09 22.75 33.59
C GLY A 842 9.30 24.01 34.42
N VAL A 843 10.53 24.35 34.81
CA VAL A 843 10.81 25.53 35.66
C VAL A 843 11.26 26.75 34.87
N ALA A 844 11.75 26.58 33.64
CA ALA A 844 12.26 27.68 32.82
C ALA A 844 11.37 28.04 31.60
N GLU A 845 10.25 27.33 31.36
CA GLU A 845 9.52 27.37 30.07
C GLU A 845 10.42 27.11 28.84
N VAL A 846 11.57 26.47 29.05
CA VAL A 846 12.56 26.16 28.02
C VAL A 846 12.25 24.78 27.41
N ARG A 847 12.56 24.59 26.12
CA ARG A 847 12.52 23.27 25.46
C ARG A 847 13.93 22.75 25.17
N ILE A 848 14.51 22.02 26.11
CA ILE A 848 15.69 21.18 25.85
C ILE A 848 15.20 19.81 25.39
N SER A 849 15.57 19.42 24.17
CA SER A 849 15.26 18.09 23.63
C SER A 849 16.15 17.01 24.24
N LEU A 850 15.67 15.76 24.24
CA LEU A 850 16.46 14.62 24.70
C LEU A 850 17.73 14.47 23.85
N ARG A 851 17.64 14.71 22.54
CA ARG A 851 18.79 14.70 21.64
C ARG A 851 19.89 15.70 22.03
N GLU A 852 19.54 16.92 22.42
CA GLU A 852 20.51 17.94 22.84
C GLU A 852 21.20 17.55 24.15
N PHE A 853 20.45 16.95 25.08
CA PHE A 853 20.99 16.41 26.32
C PHE A 853 21.98 15.25 26.08
N LEU A 854 21.60 14.30 25.22
CA LEU A 854 22.41 13.09 24.95
C LEU A 854 23.75 13.39 24.28
N HIS A 855 23.88 14.53 23.60
CA HIS A 855 25.12 14.93 22.94
C HIS A 855 26.26 15.19 23.94
N GLU A 856 25.96 15.86 25.06
CA GLU A 856 26.91 16.11 26.15
C GLU A 856 26.14 16.21 27.47
N PRO A 857 25.90 15.07 28.16
CA PRO A 857 24.94 15.00 29.26
C PRO A 857 25.61 15.37 30.59
N THR A 858 26.12 16.59 30.70
CA THR A 858 26.73 17.14 31.92
C THR A 858 25.91 18.31 32.44
N ILE A 859 26.06 18.66 33.72
CA ILE A 859 25.37 19.83 34.27
C ILE A 859 25.83 21.12 33.57
N ARG A 860 27.12 21.21 33.24
CA ARG A 860 27.68 22.35 32.48
C ARG A 860 27.05 22.52 31.10
N SER A 861 26.85 21.43 30.37
CA SER A 861 26.21 21.47 29.05
C SER A 861 24.73 21.87 29.18
N LEU A 862 24.03 21.34 30.19
CA LEU A 862 22.65 21.71 30.48
C LEU A 862 22.52 23.20 30.84
N GLU A 863 23.47 23.77 31.59
CA GLU A 863 23.55 25.21 31.88
C GLU A 863 23.67 26.05 30.60
N LEU A 864 24.53 25.63 29.66
CA LEU A 864 24.71 26.33 28.39
C LEU A 864 23.46 26.27 27.51
N LEU A 865 22.77 25.13 27.50
CA LEU A 865 21.51 24.93 26.77
C LEU A 865 20.36 25.77 27.36
N LEU A 866 20.33 25.93 28.69
CA LEU A 866 19.36 26.79 29.38
C LEU A 866 19.58 28.28 29.07
N VAL A 867 20.82 28.75 29.08
CA VAL A 867 21.14 30.15 28.74
C VAL A 867 20.80 30.45 27.28
N ARG A 868 21.19 29.56 26.35
CA ARG A 868 20.93 29.71 24.92
C ARG A 868 19.44 29.86 24.58
N ASN A 869 18.57 29.09 25.23
CA ASN A 869 17.13 29.16 24.98
C ASN A 869 16.44 30.31 25.72
N SER A 870 16.98 30.78 26.85
CA SER A 870 16.43 31.96 27.55
C SER A 870 16.64 33.28 26.79
N GLU A 871 17.72 33.38 26.00
CA GLU A 871 17.99 34.57 25.16
C GLU A 871 17.11 34.62 23.89
N GLU A 872 16.59 33.48 23.42
CA GLU A 872 15.63 33.42 22.30
C GLU A 872 14.21 33.90 22.68
N MET A 873 13.84 33.88 23.97
CA MET A 873 12.54 34.36 24.46
C MET A 873 12.43 35.89 24.55
N ASP A 874 13.53 36.61 24.84
CA ASP A 874 13.54 38.08 24.92
C ASP A 874 13.71 38.77 23.54
N GLY A 875 14.10 38.03 22.50
CA GLY A 875 14.39 38.56 21.15
C GLY A 875 13.22 38.63 20.17
N ALA A 876 12.01 38.16 20.52
CA ALA A 876 10.89 37.97 19.58
C ALA A 876 10.09 39.25 19.22
N LEU A 877 10.75 40.40 19.08
CA LEU A 877 10.26 41.62 18.44
C LEU A 877 11.26 42.10 17.37
N SER A 878 11.39 41.38 16.26
CA SER A 878 11.59 41.88 14.90
C SER A 878 11.98 40.75 13.95
N VAL A 879 11.67 40.94 12.67
CA VAL A 879 11.86 39.99 11.58
C VAL A 879 13.32 39.99 11.11
N ASP A 880 13.77 38.80 10.66
CA ASP A 880 14.95 38.46 9.84
C ASP A 880 16.29 38.04 10.50
N THR A 881 16.58 36.75 10.27
CA THR A 881 17.86 36.09 9.94
C THR A 881 19.03 36.14 10.93
N ILE A 882 19.38 34.97 11.49
CA ILE A 882 20.78 34.47 11.55
C ILE A 882 20.83 32.96 11.24
N THR A 883 21.58 32.62 10.20
CA THR A 883 22.09 31.30 9.84
C THR A 883 23.35 30.92 10.62
N SER A 884 23.55 29.61 10.76
CA SER A 884 24.84 28.87 10.69
C SER A 884 25.50 28.37 11.98
N SER A 885 25.69 27.04 11.98
CA SER A 885 26.89 26.31 12.39
C SER A 885 27.38 26.38 13.83
N ALA A 886 27.05 25.33 14.58
CA ALA A 886 28.03 24.60 15.38
C ALA A 886 27.71 23.09 15.36
N LEU A 887 28.67 22.34 14.80
CA LEU A 887 28.99 20.94 15.13
C LEU A 887 28.06 19.83 14.59
N ALA A 888 28.11 19.67 13.27
CA ALA A 888 28.31 18.34 12.72
C ALA A 888 29.71 17.87 13.16
N SER A 889 29.77 17.01 14.16
CA SER A 889 30.85 16.02 14.26
C SER A 889 30.27 14.70 13.73
N PRO A 890 30.96 13.98 12.83
CA PRO A 890 30.52 12.65 12.45
C PRO A 890 30.44 11.82 13.73
N ALA A 891 29.36 11.06 13.90
CA ALA A 891 29.40 9.91 14.80
C ALA A 891 30.70 9.17 14.45
N ARG A 892 31.61 9.09 15.43
CA ARG A 892 32.85 8.32 15.27
C ARG A 892 32.47 6.96 14.68
N PRO A 893 33.32 6.36 13.83
CA PRO A 893 33.20 4.94 13.57
C PRO A 893 33.04 4.26 14.92
N VAL A 894 32.04 3.38 15.07
CA VAL A 894 32.05 2.45 16.20
C VAL A 894 33.27 1.58 15.97
N GLU A 895 34.41 1.98 16.54
CA GLU A 895 35.58 1.13 16.60
C GLU A 895 35.16 -0.12 17.36
N PHE A 896 35.29 -1.29 16.73
CA PHE A 896 35.25 -2.56 17.44
C PHE A 896 36.41 -2.57 18.44
N GLY A 897 36.12 -2.14 19.67
CA GLY A 897 37.11 -1.98 20.72
C GLY A 897 37.68 -3.33 21.17
N LEU A 898 38.81 -3.73 20.59
CA LEU A 898 39.70 -4.74 21.17
C LEU A 898 40.52 -4.08 22.29
N ALA A 899 39.97 -4.07 23.51
CA ALA A 899 40.78 -3.92 24.72
C ALA A 899 40.91 -5.30 25.38
N ALA A 900 41.92 -6.05 24.94
CA ALA A 900 42.42 -7.20 25.69
C ALA A 900 43.03 -6.70 27.00
N THR A 901 42.27 -6.70 28.09
CA THR A 901 42.83 -6.58 29.44
C THR A 901 43.31 -7.96 29.88
N ALA A 902 44.61 -8.19 29.67
CA ALA A 902 45.33 -9.30 30.29
C ALA A 902 45.31 -9.12 31.82
N HIS A 903 44.40 -9.79 32.50
CA HIS A 903 44.54 -10.09 33.91
C HIS A 903 45.22 -11.45 34.06
N THR A 904 46.53 -11.42 34.24
CA THR A 904 47.26 -12.50 34.90
C THR A 904 46.86 -12.50 36.37
N ASP A 905 46.13 -13.54 36.80
CA ASP A 905 46.24 -14.01 38.17
C ASP A 905 46.18 -15.53 38.23
N SER A 906 47.25 -16.07 38.81
CA SER A 906 47.48 -17.47 39.09
C SER A 906 46.63 -17.93 40.27
N MET A 907 45.79 -18.95 40.09
CA MET A 907 45.61 -20.09 41.01
C MET A 907 44.76 -21.16 40.32
N GLY A 908 45.27 -22.38 40.28
CA GLY A 908 44.75 -23.45 39.45
C GLY A 908 43.39 -24.03 39.88
N ASN A 909 42.61 -24.40 38.88
CA ASN A 909 42.01 -25.72 38.76
C ASN A 909 41.55 -25.92 37.31
N ALA A 910 41.94 -27.03 36.70
CA ALA A 910 41.52 -27.40 35.36
C ALA A 910 40.00 -27.59 35.31
N VAL A 911 39.28 -26.67 34.67
CA VAL A 911 37.85 -26.80 34.38
C VAL A 911 37.71 -26.84 32.86
N HIS A 912 37.11 -27.91 32.36
CA HIS A 912 37.00 -28.24 30.94
C HIS A 912 36.50 -27.07 30.06
N GLU A 913 37.29 -26.72 29.05
CA GLU A 913 37.06 -25.67 28.03
C GLU A 913 35.89 -26.02 27.09
N HIS A 914 34.64 -25.80 27.48
CA HIS A 914 33.48 -26.03 26.60
C HIS A 914 32.57 -24.79 26.52
N LEU A 915 32.28 -24.34 25.30
CA LEU A 915 31.26 -23.32 25.04
C LEU A 915 29.86 -23.78 25.54
N PRO A 916 28.91 -22.85 25.70
CA PRO A 916 27.51 -23.20 25.85
C PRO A 916 27.04 -23.99 24.62
N ARG A 917 25.99 -24.80 24.78
CA ARG A 917 25.34 -25.44 23.62
C ARG A 917 24.61 -24.39 22.79
N PHE A 918 24.54 -24.57 21.48
CA PHE A 918 23.80 -23.66 20.60
C PHE A 918 22.50 -24.29 20.14
N SER A 919 21.45 -23.48 20.07
CA SER A 919 20.13 -23.84 19.55
C SER A 919 19.67 -22.77 18.56
N VAL A 920 18.77 -23.11 17.63
CA VAL A 920 18.16 -22.14 16.71
C VAL A 920 16.83 -21.68 17.30
N PHE A 921 16.53 -20.38 17.26
CA PHE A 921 15.32 -19.79 17.85
C PHE A 921 14.60 -18.88 16.85
N PHE A 922 13.29 -19.08 16.73
CA PHE A 922 12.37 -18.20 16.00
C PHE A 922 11.45 -17.47 16.98
N PHE A 923 11.26 -16.17 16.83
CA PHE A 923 10.43 -15.31 17.71
C PHE A 923 9.31 -14.57 16.96
N SER A 924 9.09 -14.89 15.68
CA SER A 924 8.07 -14.28 14.81
C SER A 924 8.33 -12.80 14.50
N GLY A 925 9.59 -12.41 14.28
CA GLY A 925 9.96 -11.05 13.88
C GLY A 925 9.60 -10.68 12.44
N GLU A 926 9.19 -11.65 11.61
CA GLU A 926 8.62 -11.36 10.28
C GLU A 926 7.23 -10.72 10.41
N THR A 927 7.16 -9.43 10.09
CA THR A 927 5.91 -8.73 9.82
C THR A 927 5.37 -9.15 8.45
N SER A 928 4.75 -10.34 8.39
CA SER A 928 4.14 -10.88 7.15
C SER A 928 2.96 -10.01 6.68
N GLN A 929 3.25 -9.05 5.79
CA GLN A 929 2.26 -8.38 4.93
C GLN A 929 2.30 -8.88 3.48
N HIS A 930 3.10 -9.92 3.18
CA HIS A 930 3.28 -10.47 1.84
C HIS A 930 3.08 -11.99 1.86
N ALA A 931 2.27 -12.51 0.94
CA ALA A 931 2.16 -13.95 0.71
C ALA A 931 3.45 -14.45 0.02
N GLN A 932 4.41 -14.94 0.79
CA GLN A 932 5.62 -15.54 0.24
C GLN A 932 5.38 -16.99 -0.21
N PRO A 933 5.87 -17.42 -1.39
CA PRO A 933 5.99 -18.84 -1.70
C PRO A 933 6.97 -19.51 -0.72
N ASN A 934 6.66 -20.72 -0.28
CA ASN A 934 7.46 -21.49 0.70
C ASN A 934 7.60 -20.81 2.09
N LEU A 935 6.47 -20.36 2.62
CA LEU A 935 6.31 -19.71 3.93
C LEU A 935 7.04 -20.42 5.09
N TYR A 936 7.04 -21.75 5.13
CA TYR A 936 7.68 -22.54 6.19
C TYR A 936 9.11 -23.00 5.86
N GLY A 937 9.60 -22.69 4.66
CA GLY A 937 10.84 -23.26 4.14
C GLY A 937 12.05 -22.98 5.02
N LEU A 938 12.22 -21.73 5.48
CA LEU A 938 13.36 -21.36 6.33
C LEU A 938 13.38 -22.16 7.65
N VAL A 939 12.23 -22.34 8.30
CA VAL A 939 12.13 -23.10 9.56
C VAL A 939 12.49 -24.56 9.35
N LEU A 940 11.97 -25.18 8.27
CA LEU A 940 12.25 -26.58 7.97
C LEU A 940 13.70 -26.81 7.54
N ASP A 941 14.28 -25.88 6.76
CA ASP A 941 15.67 -25.96 6.31
C ASP A 941 16.64 -25.74 7.48
N ALA A 942 16.36 -24.77 8.35
CA ALA A 942 17.13 -24.54 9.58
C ALA A 942 17.03 -25.74 10.54
N ALA A 943 15.87 -26.40 10.62
CA ALA A 943 15.69 -27.61 11.43
C ALA A 943 16.57 -28.76 10.92
N ARG A 944 16.63 -29.00 9.60
CA ARG A 944 17.51 -30.02 9.02
C ARG A 944 18.98 -29.70 9.28
N LEU A 945 19.39 -28.45 9.04
CA LEU A 945 20.75 -28.00 9.32
C LEU A 945 21.13 -28.20 10.79
N ALA A 946 20.23 -27.85 11.71
CA ALA A 946 20.41 -28.05 13.14
C ALA A 946 20.52 -29.53 13.52
N ASP A 947 19.72 -30.38 12.89
CA ASP A 947 19.74 -31.84 13.05
C ASP A 947 21.02 -32.49 12.50
N GLU A 948 21.69 -31.86 11.54
CA GLU A 948 22.96 -32.33 10.97
C GLU A 948 24.17 -31.78 11.75
N SER A 949 24.10 -30.53 12.27
CA SER A 949 25.27 -29.73 12.68
C SER A 949 25.52 -29.54 14.19
N ASP A 950 25.18 -30.53 15.02
CA ASP A 950 25.29 -30.59 16.50
C ASP A 950 24.61 -29.45 17.29
N PHE A 951 23.57 -28.83 16.73
CA PHE A 951 22.70 -27.93 17.50
C PHE A 951 21.85 -28.73 18.50
N GLU A 952 21.64 -28.16 19.69
CA GLU A 952 20.94 -28.80 20.81
C GLU A 952 19.42 -28.81 20.59
N ALA A 953 18.84 -27.70 20.12
CA ALA A 953 17.40 -27.58 19.90
C ALA A 953 17.03 -26.62 18.76
N ILE A 954 15.81 -26.77 18.26
CA ILE A 954 15.07 -25.73 17.54
C ILE A 954 13.92 -25.25 18.42
N TRP A 955 13.86 -23.95 18.64
CA TRP A 955 12.83 -23.27 19.40
C TRP A 955 11.84 -22.61 18.44
N ILE A 956 10.57 -23.02 18.54
CA ILE A 956 9.45 -22.45 17.78
C ILE A 956 8.61 -21.59 18.72
N PRO A 957 8.25 -20.36 18.36
CA PRO A 957 7.48 -19.51 19.27
C PRO A 957 6.08 -20.11 19.42
N GLU A 958 5.56 -20.06 20.64
CA GLU A 958 4.16 -20.36 20.89
C GLU A 958 3.32 -19.08 20.84
N ARG A 959 2.01 -19.22 20.68
CA ARG A 959 1.14 -18.10 20.32
C ARG A 959 1.25 -16.94 21.30
N HIS A 960 2.01 -15.91 20.91
CA HIS A 960 2.01 -14.61 21.56
C HIS A 960 1.93 -13.45 20.59
N PHE A 961 1.22 -12.44 21.07
CA PHE A 961 1.28 -11.03 20.72
C PHE A 961 0.51 -10.48 19.50
N HIS A 962 0.03 -9.24 19.73
CA HIS A 962 -0.37 -8.09 18.90
C HIS A 962 -0.95 -8.23 17.47
N ARG A 963 -0.66 -9.29 16.70
CA ARG A 963 -1.31 -9.60 15.42
C ARG A 963 -1.48 -11.10 15.26
N PHE A 964 -2.73 -11.53 15.15
CA PHE A 964 -3.12 -12.93 15.04
C PHE A 964 -2.83 -13.45 13.63
N GLY A 965 -2.00 -14.50 13.49
CA GLY A 965 -1.88 -15.26 12.23
C GLY A 965 -0.56 -15.17 11.43
N GLY A 966 0.59 -14.90 12.06
CA GLY A 966 1.91 -14.99 11.41
C GLY A 966 2.35 -16.44 11.07
N LEU A 967 3.66 -16.71 11.01
CA LEU A 967 4.20 -18.06 10.68
C LEU A 967 3.72 -19.19 11.61
N PHE A 968 3.31 -18.89 12.84
CA PHE A 968 3.08 -19.91 13.88
C PHE A 968 1.63 -19.91 14.41
N PRO A 969 0.59 -20.10 13.57
CA PRO A 969 -0.80 -20.05 14.03
C PRO A 969 -1.20 -21.31 14.85
N ALA A 970 -0.51 -22.44 14.61
CA ALA A 970 -0.68 -23.72 15.31
C ALA A 970 0.70 -24.40 15.55
N PRO A 971 1.45 -23.98 16.58
CA PRO A 971 2.87 -24.36 16.74
C PRO A 971 3.11 -25.87 16.95
N ALA A 972 2.21 -26.58 17.64
CA ALA A 972 2.29 -28.03 17.79
C ALA A 972 2.22 -28.80 16.46
N VAL A 973 1.51 -28.27 15.44
CA VAL A 973 1.46 -28.85 14.09
C VAL A 973 2.81 -28.72 13.40
N LEU A 974 3.42 -27.53 13.46
CA LEU A 974 4.76 -27.30 12.91
C LEU A 974 5.83 -28.12 13.67
N ALA A 975 5.70 -28.22 15.00
CA ALA A 975 6.55 -29.07 15.83
C ALA A 975 6.51 -30.54 15.38
N SER A 976 5.31 -31.04 15.06
CA SER A 976 5.11 -32.40 14.54
C SER A 976 5.78 -32.58 13.17
N ALA A 977 5.70 -31.58 12.29
CA ALA A 977 6.39 -31.60 11.00
C ALA A 977 7.92 -31.61 11.17
N ILE A 978 8.45 -30.78 12.06
CA ILE A 978 9.88 -30.77 12.41
C ILE A 978 10.29 -32.13 13.00
N ALA A 979 9.48 -32.69 13.91
CA ALA A 979 9.72 -33.99 14.51
C ALA A 979 9.79 -35.11 13.47
N ALA A 980 8.95 -35.04 12.41
CA ALA A 980 8.93 -36.02 11.34
C ALA A 980 10.15 -35.96 10.40
N ILE A 981 10.82 -34.81 10.30
CA ILE A 981 11.97 -34.62 9.39
C ILE A 981 13.33 -34.55 10.10
N THR A 982 13.35 -34.70 11.43
CA THR A 982 14.58 -34.63 12.25
C THR A 982 14.68 -35.84 13.17
N HIS A 983 15.89 -36.21 13.56
CA HIS A 983 16.14 -37.40 14.38
C HIS A 983 16.90 -37.15 15.68
N ARG A 984 17.70 -36.08 15.77
CA ARG A 984 18.58 -35.76 16.90
C ARG A 984 18.20 -34.48 17.62
N VAL A 985 17.95 -33.39 16.89
CA VAL A 985 17.72 -32.06 17.46
C VAL A 985 16.46 -32.06 18.33
N LYS A 986 16.53 -31.39 19.49
CA LYS A 986 15.36 -31.24 20.37
C LYS A 986 14.40 -30.21 19.81
N ILE A 987 13.11 -30.35 20.12
CA ILE A 987 12.06 -29.46 19.61
C ILE A 987 11.43 -28.77 20.80
N ARG A 988 11.51 -27.44 20.85
CA ARG A 988 11.09 -26.69 22.04
C ARG A 988 10.10 -25.57 21.72
N ALA A 989 9.10 -25.41 22.57
CA ALA A 989 8.22 -24.25 22.53
C ALA A 989 8.91 -23.02 23.13
N GLY A 990 8.92 -21.93 22.39
CA GLY A 990 9.50 -20.63 22.69
C GLY A 990 8.50 -19.71 23.38
N SER A 991 8.21 -20.03 24.64
CA SER A 991 7.31 -19.32 25.57
C SER A 991 5.82 -19.54 25.26
N ILE A 992 5.12 -20.29 26.11
CA ILE A 992 3.66 -20.46 26.12
C ILE A 992 3.08 -19.64 27.29
N VAL A 993 2.29 -18.61 27.01
CA VAL A 993 1.53 -17.84 28.00
C VAL A 993 0.33 -18.66 28.45
N LEU A 994 0.59 -19.57 29.36
CA LEU A 994 -0.39 -20.54 29.86
C LEU A 994 -1.73 -19.93 30.29
N PRO A 995 -1.80 -18.73 30.92
CA PRO A 995 -3.08 -18.13 31.26
C PRO A 995 -4.05 -17.94 30.09
N LEU A 996 -3.57 -17.89 28.83
CA LEU A 996 -4.42 -17.76 27.64
C LEU A 996 -4.97 -19.09 27.12
N HIS A 997 -4.38 -20.21 27.53
CA HIS A 997 -4.64 -21.52 26.94
C HIS A 997 -5.31 -22.47 27.94
N ASN A 998 -5.85 -23.57 27.41
CA ASN A 998 -6.28 -24.69 28.24
C ASN A 998 -5.08 -25.63 28.47
N PRO A 999 -4.65 -25.87 29.73
CA PRO A 999 -3.51 -26.75 30.01
C PRO A 999 -3.75 -28.21 29.59
N VAL A 1000 -5.01 -28.66 29.52
CA VAL A 1000 -5.38 -30.00 29.03
C VAL A 1000 -5.07 -30.14 27.54
N GLU A 1001 -5.43 -29.13 26.75
CA GLU A 1001 -5.21 -29.11 25.30
C GLU A 1001 -3.71 -29.06 24.96
N ILE A 1002 -2.94 -28.27 25.71
CA ILE A 1002 -1.48 -28.24 25.59
C ILE A 1002 -0.88 -29.63 25.89
N ALA A 1003 -1.35 -30.27 26.96
CA ALA A 1003 -0.86 -31.59 27.36
C ALA A 1003 -1.14 -32.64 26.27
N GLU A 1004 -2.34 -32.62 25.68
CA GLU A 1004 -2.72 -33.51 24.57
C GLU A 1004 -1.90 -33.24 23.30
N GLN A 1005 -1.84 -32.00 22.83
CA GLN A 1005 -1.15 -31.65 21.60
C GLN A 1005 0.34 -31.98 21.69
N TRP A 1006 0.99 -31.61 22.78
CA TRP A 1006 2.42 -31.85 22.94
C TRP A 1006 2.77 -33.31 23.29
N SER A 1007 1.84 -34.10 23.84
CA SER A 1007 2.07 -35.55 23.97
C SER A 1007 2.14 -36.25 22.61
N VAL A 1008 1.36 -35.78 21.63
CA VAL A 1008 1.46 -36.26 20.24
C VAL A 1008 2.83 -35.91 19.65
N VAL A 1009 3.30 -34.67 19.81
CA VAL A 1009 4.64 -34.27 19.34
C VAL A 1009 5.74 -35.08 20.05
N ASP A 1010 5.59 -35.36 21.35
CA ASP A 1010 6.51 -36.19 22.11
C ASP A 1010 6.60 -37.62 21.54
N ASN A 1011 5.46 -38.20 21.16
CA ASN A 1011 5.40 -39.51 20.52
C ASN A 1011 6.03 -39.51 19.12
N ILE A 1012 5.73 -38.51 18.28
CA ILE A 1012 6.30 -38.41 16.93
C ILE A 1012 7.81 -38.19 17.00
N SER A 1013 8.27 -37.37 17.94
CA SER A 1013 9.68 -37.04 18.10
C SER A 1013 10.47 -38.10 18.87
N ASN A 1014 9.81 -39.11 19.45
CA ASN A 1014 10.39 -40.10 20.33
C ASN A 1014 11.09 -39.49 21.56
N GLY A 1015 10.37 -38.59 22.25
CA GLY A 1015 10.79 -38.03 23.53
C GLY A 1015 11.77 -36.86 23.46
N ARG A 1016 11.72 -36.05 22.39
CA ARG A 1016 12.68 -34.93 22.17
C ARG A 1016 12.11 -33.55 22.49
N ILE A 1017 10.94 -33.44 23.12
CA ILE A 1017 10.26 -32.15 23.32
C ILE A 1017 10.58 -31.48 24.66
N GLY A 1018 10.46 -30.15 24.70
CA GLY A 1018 10.45 -29.37 25.94
C GLY A 1018 9.68 -28.05 25.78
N LEU A 1019 9.08 -27.53 26.86
CA LEU A 1019 8.22 -26.35 26.77
C LEU A 1019 8.75 -25.20 27.62
N ALA A 1020 8.94 -24.01 27.04
CA ALA A 1020 9.03 -22.79 27.84
C ALA A 1020 7.63 -22.24 28.11
N LEU A 1021 7.39 -21.82 29.34
CA LEU A 1021 6.12 -21.31 29.84
C LEU A 1021 6.30 -19.88 30.35
N ALA A 1022 5.27 -19.05 30.21
CA ALA A 1022 5.25 -17.68 30.69
C ALA A 1022 3.91 -17.32 31.36
N PRO A 1023 3.91 -16.39 32.34
CA PRO A 1023 2.68 -15.86 32.92
C PRO A 1023 2.01 -14.78 32.05
N GLY A 1024 2.67 -14.28 31.00
CA GLY A 1024 2.20 -13.17 30.18
C GLY A 1024 2.56 -11.82 30.81
N PHE A 1025 3.16 -10.94 30.00
CA PHE A 1025 3.73 -9.68 30.47
C PHE A 1025 3.01 -8.45 29.92
N HIS A 1026 2.30 -8.58 28.79
CA HIS A 1026 1.65 -7.45 28.14
C HIS A 1026 0.11 -7.56 28.22
N PRO A 1027 -0.64 -6.48 28.54
CA PRO A 1027 -2.11 -6.51 28.60
C PRO A 1027 -2.76 -7.00 27.30
N THR A 1028 -2.16 -6.70 26.15
CA THR A 1028 -2.70 -7.10 24.84
C THR A 1028 -2.63 -8.60 24.57
N ASP A 1029 -1.82 -9.35 25.34
CA ASP A 1029 -1.80 -10.82 25.23
C ASP A 1029 -3.14 -11.42 25.64
N PHE A 1030 -3.87 -10.71 26.51
CA PHE A 1030 -5.10 -11.17 27.12
C PHE A 1030 -6.34 -10.77 26.32
N VAL A 1031 -6.23 -10.40 25.04
CA VAL A 1031 -7.40 -10.09 24.19
C VAL A 1031 -8.38 -11.27 24.11
N LEU A 1032 -7.89 -12.52 24.12
CA LEU A 1032 -8.73 -13.72 24.10
C LEU A 1032 -9.33 -14.06 25.48
N ASN A 1033 -8.73 -13.57 26.57
CA ASN A 1033 -9.18 -13.88 27.92
C ASN A 1033 -8.84 -12.73 28.90
N PRO A 1034 -9.46 -11.54 28.74
CA PRO A 1034 -9.01 -10.31 29.40
C PRO A 1034 -9.16 -10.38 30.92
N THR A 1035 -10.14 -11.14 31.41
CA THR A 1035 -10.43 -11.33 32.84
C THR A 1035 -9.29 -12.07 33.57
N ARG A 1036 -8.43 -12.80 32.86
CA ARG A 1036 -7.29 -13.51 33.47
C ARG A 1036 -6.06 -12.64 33.67
N TYR A 1037 -6.01 -11.42 33.12
CA TYR A 1037 -4.81 -10.57 33.21
C TYR A 1037 -4.45 -10.19 34.66
N GLU A 1038 -5.44 -9.77 35.46
CA GLU A 1038 -5.22 -9.36 36.85
C GLU A 1038 -4.66 -10.52 37.70
N LYS A 1039 -5.20 -11.73 37.53
CA LYS A 1039 -4.80 -12.95 38.25
C LYS A 1039 -3.85 -13.85 37.48
N ARG A 1040 -3.14 -13.32 36.48
CA ARG A 1040 -2.34 -14.12 35.53
C ARG A 1040 -1.28 -15.01 36.19
N ARG A 1041 -0.66 -14.54 37.28
CA ARG A 1041 0.35 -15.31 38.02
C ARG A 1041 -0.25 -16.51 38.77
N GLU A 1042 -1.45 -16.35 39.32
CA GLU A 1042 -2.19 -17.45 39.98
C GLU A 1042 -2.59 -18.50 38.94
N HIS A 1043 -3.21 -18.06 37.84
CA HIS A 1043 -3.57 -18.94 36.73
C HIS A 1043 -2.37 -19.65 36.12
N PHE A 1044 -1.22 -18.98 36.01
CA PHE A 1044 0.02 -19.57 35.53
C PHE A 1044 0.51 -20.71 36.43
N ALA A 1045 0.52 -20.50 37.75
CA ALA A 1045 0.95 -21.51 38.71
C ALA A 1045 0.02 -22.75 38.68
N ASP A 1046 -1.30 -22.54 38.66
CA ASP A 1046 -2.28 -23.62 38.59
C ASP A 1046 -2.20 -24.39 37.27
N SER A 1047 -2.11 -23.68 36.14
CA SER A 1047 -2.03 -24.32 34.82
C SER A 1047 -0.74 -25.12 34.64
N THR A 1048 0.38 -24.63 35.18
CA THR A 1048 1.66 -25.35 35.17
C THR A 1048 1.57 -26.65 35.98
N ARG A 1049 0.91 -26.61 37.15
CA ARG A 1049 0.69 -27.78 38.00
C ARG A 1049 -0.19 -28.82 37.27
N VAL A 1050 -1.30 -28.39 36.68
CA VAL A 1050 -2.21 -29.26 35.90
C VAL A 1050 -1.46 -29.91 34.73
N LEU A 1051 -0.74 -29.11 33.92
CA LEU A 1051 0.01 -29.61 32.77
C LEU A 1051 1.01 -30.71 33.17
N ARG A 1052 1.81 -30.49 34.22
CA ARG A 1052 2.77 -31.49 34.70
C ARG A 1052 2.10 -32.75 35.28
N ALA A 1053 0.98 -32.60 35.99
CA ALA A 1053 0.23 -33.73 36.53
C ALA A 1053 -0.34 -34.60 35.42
N MET A 1054 -0.98 -33.98 34.41
CA MET A 1054 -1.51 -34.69 33.25
C MET A 1054 -0.41 -35.37 32.45
N TRP A 1055 0.77 -34.75 32.34
CA TRP A 1055 1.92 -35.36 31.66
C TRP A 1055 2.39 -36.66 32.33
N ARG A 1056 2.34 -36.73 33.67
CA ARG A 1056 2.59 -37.96 34.44
C ARG A 1056 1.46 -38.99 34.36
N GLY A 1057 0.35 -38.67 33.68
CA GLY A 1057 -0.83 -39.51 33.56
C GLY A 1057 -1.81 -39.40 34.73
N GLU A 1058 -1.67 -38.38 35.59
CA GLU A 1058 -2.67 -38.07 36.61
C GLU A 1058 -3.94 -37.48 35.95
N PRO A 1059 -5.16 -37.83 36.41
CA PRO A 1059 -6.40 -37.28 35.84
C PRO A 1059 -6.60 -35.81 36.24
N TYR A 1060 -7.06 -35.00 35.29
CA TYR A 1060 -7.58 -33.66 35.54
C TYR A 1060 -9.08 -33.73 35.82
N ASN A 1061 -9.52 -33.20 36.94
CA ASN A 1061 -10.93 -33.14 37.31
C ASN A 1061 -11.51 -31.78 36.87
N GLY A 1062 -12.30 -31.79 35.78
CA GLY A 1062 -12.92 -30.62 35.18
C GLY A 1062 -14.44 -30.63 35.30
N ILE A 1063 -15.08 -29.48 35.11
CA ILE A 1063 -16.54 -29.38 35.12
C ILE A 1063 -17.07 -29.49 33.69
N ASN A 1064 -17.99 -30.44 33.43
CA ASN A 1064 -18.59 -30.65 32.12
C ASN A 1064 -19.74 -29.65 31.82
N GLY A 1065 -20.33 -29.72 30.63
CA GLY A 1065 -21.43 -28.83 30.22
C GLY A 1065 -22.72 -28.95 31.04
N LEU A 1066 -22.81 -29.93 31.94
CA LEU A 1066 -23.92 -30.14 32.87
C LEU A 1066 -23.60 -29.65 34.29
N GLY A 1067 -22.39 -29.13 34.53
CA GLY A 1067 -21.94 -28.69 35.85
C GLY A 1067 -21.40 -29.81 36.74
N GLU A 1068 -21.18 -31.02 36.18
CA GLU A 1068 -20.68 -32.18 36.92
C GLU A 1068 -19.17 -32.34 36.79
N ASN A 1069 -18.54 -32.95 37.79
CA ASN A 1069 -17.11 -33.26 37.78
C ASN A 1069 -16.81 -34.46 36.88
N GLU A 1070 -15.92 -34.28 35.92
CA GLU A 1070 -15.48 -35.27 34.95
C GLU A 1070 -13.95 -35.41 34.99
N ASN A 1071 -13.45 -36.65 35.01
CA ASN A 1071 -12.02 -36.92 35.01
C ASN A 1071 -11.50 -37.12 33.58
N VAL A 1072 -10.56 -36.28 33.16
CA VAL A 1072 -9.92 -36.33 31.84
C VAL A 1072 -8.47 -36.76 31.99
N THR A 1073 -8.00 -37.64 31.10
CA THR A 1073 -6.59 -38.07 31.01
C THR A 1073 -6.09 -37.86 29.58
N VAL A 1074 -4.78 -37.68 29.39
CA VAL A 1074 -4.16 -37.45 28.08
C VAL A 1074 -3.81 -38.78 27.39
N LEU A 1075 -4.19 -38.89 26.12
CA LEU A 1075 -3.78 -39.96 25.20
C LEU A 1075 -3.37 -39.36 23.84
N PRO A 1076 -2.28 -39.83 23.18
CA PRO A 1076 -1.37 -40.88 23.65
C PRO A 1076 -0.60 -40.43 24.89
N ARG A 1077 -0.19 -41.39 25.72
CA ARG A 1077 0.69 -41.07 26.87
C ARG A 1077 2.02 -40.56 26.33
N PRO A 1078 2.60 -39.51 26.94
CA PRO A 1078 3.95 -39.07 26.61
C PRO A 1078 4.98 -40.21 26.71
N VAL A 1079 5.99 -40.15 25.85
CA VAL A 1079 7.19 -41.01 25.90
C VAL A 1079 8.06 -40.60 27.09
N GLN A 1080 8.21 -39.29 27.33
CA GLN A 1080 8.95 -38.78 28.48
C GLN A 1080 8.09 -38.84 29.76
N SER A 1081 8.63 -39.44 30.83
CA SER A 1081 7.93 -39.58 32.11
C SER A 1081 7.72 -38.25 32.86
N GLU A 1082 8.53 -37.24 32.54
CA GLU A 1082 8.43 -35.88 33.07
C GLU A 1082 8.61 -34.90 31.92
N LEU A 1083 7.86 -33.80 31.95
CA LEU A 1083 7.95 -32.75 30.94
C LEU A 1083 9.13 -31.81 31.23
N PRO A 1084 10.12 -31.68 30.32
CA PRO A 1084 11.15 -30.67 30.46
C PRO A 1084 10.55 -29.26 30.30
N VAL A 1085 10.59 -28.46 31.36
CA VAL A 1085 9.95 -27.13 31.41
C VAL A 1085 10.97 -26.03 31.66
N TRP A 1086 10.87 -24.96 30.88
CA TRP A 1086 11.56 -23.69 31.09
C TRP A 1086 10.55 -22.64 31.58
N ILE A 1087 10.95 -21.81 32.52
CA ILE A 1087 10.20 -20.61 32.89
C ILE A 1087 10.85 -19.43 32.18
N THR A 1088 10.05 -18.68 31.43
CA THR A 1088 10.51 -17.48 30.73
C THR A 1088 10.63 -16.35 31.73
N ALA A 1089 11.84 -15.80 31.89
CA ALA A 1089 12.14 -14.74 32.83
C ALA A 1089 12.88 -13.60 32.12
N ALA A 1090 12.39 -12.37 32.28
CA ALA A 1090 13.07 -11.16 31.79
C ALA A 1090 14.17 -10.72 32.78
N ASP A 1091 13.96 -9.68 33.59
CA ASP A 1091 14.96 -9.12 34.51
C ASP A 1091 14.62 -9.31 36.01
N SER A 1092 13.42 -9.82 36.31
CA SER A 1092 12.93 -9.95 37.68
C SER A 1092 13.61 -11.08 38.46
N GLU A 1093 14.27 -10.71 39.56
CA GLU A 1093 14.87 -11.66 40.52
C GLU A 1093 13.86 -12.70 41.01
N SER A 1094 12.62 -12.26 41.29
CA SER A 1094 11.53 -13.14 41.75
C SER A 1094 11.18 -14.25 40.75
N SER A 1095 11.35 -13.99 39.44
CA SER A 1095 11.06 -14.99 38.40
C SER A 1095 12.15 -16.05 38.32
N PHE A 1096 13.42 -15.66 38.46
CA PHE A 1096 14.56 -16.58 38.56
C PHE A 1096 14.50 -17.42 39.83
N GLU A 1097 14.14 -16.81 40.97
CA GLU A 1097 13.94 -17.52 42.22
C GLU A 1097 12.78 -18.53 42.12
N SER A 1098 11.64 -18.12 41.58
CA SER A 1098 10.47 -18.99 41.39
C SER A 1098 10.76 -20.17 40.44
N ALA A 1099 11.49 -19.93 39.35
CA ALA A 1099 11.95 -20.98 38.44
C ALA A 1099 12.84 -22.00 39.15
N GLY A 1100 13.79 -21.54 39.97
CA GLY A 1100 14.67 -22.40 40.75
C GLY A 1100 13.91 -23.19 41.81
N ALA A 1101 13.01 -22.54 42.55
CA ALA A 1101 12.19 -23.17 43.58
C ALA A 1101 11.28 -24.28 43.00
N SER A 1102 10.72 -24.07 41.81
CA SER A 1102 9.90 -25.06 41.09
C SER A 1102 10.69 -26.18 40.40
N GLY A 1103 12.02 -26.14 40.45
CA GLY A 1103 12.91 -27.09 39.79
C GLY A 1103 12.88 -27.01 38.26
N SER A 1104 12.48 -25.87 37.72
CA SER A 1104 12.35 -25.65 36.27
C SER A 1104 13.65 -25.11 35.68
N ASN A 1105 13.84 -25.25 34.37
CA ASN A 1105 14.88 -24.53 33.63
C ASN A 1105 14.50 -23.04 33.47
N VAL A 1106 15.44 -22.21 33.04
CA VAL A 1106 15.20 -20.77 32.77
C VAL A 1106 15.48 -20.46 31.30
N LEU A 1107 14.53 -19.80 30.65
CA LEU A 1107 14.73 -19.14 29.35
C LEU A 1107 14.72 -17.62 29.59
N THR A 1108 15.77 -16.93 29.17
CA THR A 1108 15.92 -15.48 29.36
C THR A 1108 16.59 -14.82 28.16
N ALA A 1109 16.77 -13.49 28.18
CA ALA A 1109 17.41 -12.70 27.14
C ALA A 1109 18.18 -11.51 27.75
N MET A 1110 19.14 -10.95 27.02
CA MET A 1110 20.00 -9.84 27.47
C MET A 1110 19.32 -8.45 27.42
N LEU A 1111 17.99 -8.39 27.52
CA LEU A 1111 17.14 -7.20 27.28
C LEU A 1111 17.69 -5.91 27.90
N SER A 1112 17.46 -5.72 29.20
CA SER A 1112 17.97 -4.61 30.02
C SER A 1112 19.18 -5.00 30.87
N LEU A 1113 19.60 -6.27 30.80
CA LEU A 1113 20.70 -6.84 31.58
C LEU A 1113 22.02 -6.75 30.83
N ASP A 1114 23.11 -6.51 31.54
CA ASP A 1114 24.47 -6.78 31.08
C ASP A 1114 24.94 -8.13 31.66
N LEU A 1115 26.18 -8.51 31.37
CA LEU A 1115 26.73 -9.79 31.83
C LEU A 1115 26.75 -9.91 33.36
N ASP A 1116 27.02 -8.83 34.07
CA ASP A 1116 27.07 -8.80 35.53
C ASP A 1116 25.67 -8.91 36.15
N GLY A 1117 24.71 -8.18 35.58
CA GLY A 1117 23.30 -8.28 35.89
C GLY A 1117 22.81 -9.72 35.72
N LEU A 1118 23.08 -10.35 34.57
CA LEU A 1118 22.70 -11.73 34.32
C LEU A 1118 23.40 -12.72 35.29
N ARG A 1119 24.69 -12.53 35.59
CA ARG A 1119 25.43 -13.36 36.58
C ARG A 1119 24.72 -13.39 37.92
N GLN A 1120 24.26 -12.23 38.41
CA GLN A 1120 23.52 -12.13 39.66
C GLN A 1120 22.20 -12.91 39.62
N ARG A 1121 21.43 -12.82 38.52
CA ARG A 1121 20.14 -13.52 38.38
C ARG A 1121 20.34 -15.03 38.27
N ILE A 1122 21.39 -15.47 37.58
CA ILE A 1122 21.79 -16.87 37.54
C ILE A 1122 22.14 -17.36 38.96
N ALA A 1123 22.90 -16.59 39.75
CA ALA A 1123 23.22 -16.96 41.12
C ALA A 1123 21.96 -17.14 42.00
N ILE A 1124 20.96 -16.27 41.86
CA ILE A 1124 19.66 -16.40 42.54
C ILE A 1124 18.95 -17.69 42.13
N TYR A 1125 18.85 -17.96 40.83
CA TYR A 1125 18.26 -19.19 40.31
C TYR A 1125 18.96 -20.45 40.81
N ARG A 1126 20.30 -20.48 40.74
CA ARG A 1126 21.12 -21.61 41.20
C ARG A 1126 20.98 -21.85 42.71
N LYS A 1127 20.88 -20.78 43.50
CA LYS A 1127 20.60 -20.88 44.94
C LYS A 1127 19.22 -21.49 45.19
N ALA A 1128 18.19 -21.02 44.50
CA ALA A 1128 16.82 -21.52 44.64
C ALA A 1128 16.62 -22.97 44.14
N LEU A 1129 17.42 -23.42 43.16
CA LEU A 1129 17.46 -24.82 42.73
C LEU A 1129 17.85 -25.78 43.87
N ASN A 1130 18.63 -25.30 44.85
CA ASN A 1130 19.09 -26.08 46.01
C ASN A 1130 19.75 -27.41 45.62
N GLY A 1131 20.67 -27.38 44.65
CA GLY A 1131 21.41 -28.55 44.17
C GLY A 1131 20.68 -29.44 43.15
N ARG A 1132 19.42 -29.15 42.79
CA ARG A 1132 18.72 -29.82 41.69
C ARG A 1132 19.33 -29.45 40.32
N PRO A 1133 19.30 -30.36 39.33
CA PRO A 1133 19.73 -30.03 37.99
C PRO A 1133 18.79 -29.00 37.37
N GLY A 1134 19.35 -28.01 36.67
CA GLY A 1134 18.57 -27.01 35.95
C GLY A 1134 19.45 -26.33 34.90
N ARG A 1135 18.83 -25.85 33.82
CA ARG A 1135 19.52 -25.22 32.70
C ARG A 1135 19.17 -23.74 32.59
N VAL A 1136 20.16 -22.92 32.25
CA VAL A 1136 19.98 -21.52 31.86
C VAL A 1136 20.18 -21.39 30.36
N THR A 1137 19.11 -21.06 29.65
CA THR A 1137 19.12 -20.76 28.21
C THR A 1137 18.98 -19.26 28.00
N VAL A 1138 19.91 -18.64 27.25
CA VAL A 1138 19.87 -17.22 26.91
C VAL A 1138 19.60 -17.05 25.42
N MET A 1139 18.55 -16.30 25.09
CA MET A 1139 18.19 -15.93 23.72
C MET A 1139 18.95 -14.67 23.29
N LEU A 1140 19.63 -14.73 22.14
CA LEU A 1140 20.42 -13.64 21.59
C LEU A 1140 20.18 -13.47 20.09
N HIS A 1141 19.98 -12.24 19.64
CA HIS A 1141 20.04 -11.88 18.21
C HIS A 1141 21.37 -12.37 17.65
N THR A 1142 21.32 -13.22 16.61
CA THR A 1142 22.49 -13.92 16.10
C THR A 1142 22.64 -13.71 14.59
N PHE A 1143 23.77 -13.13 14.20
CA PHE A 1143 24.20 -13.04 12.81
C PHE A 1143 25.72 -13.11 12.74
N VAL A 1144 26.24 -14.23 12.25
CA VAL A 1144 27.68 -14.51 12.21
C VAL A 1144 28.14 -14.51 10.76
N HIS A 1145 29.13 -13.68 10.44
CA HIS A 1145 29.70 -13.63 9.11
C HIS A 1145 31.20 -13.31 9.17
N GLN A 1146 31.97 -13.88 8.24
CA GLN A 1146 33.44 -13.69 8.20
C GLN A 1146 33.83 -12.23 7.91
N ASP A 1147 33.05 -11.54 7.08
CA ASP A 1147 33.26 -10.15 6.69
C ASP A 1147 32.60 -9.17 7.69
N PRO A 1148 33.38 -8.35 8.42
CA PRO A 1148 32.84 -7.34 9.34
C PRO A 1148 31.94 -6.29 8.69
N THR A 1149 32.13 -6.00 7.41
CA THR A 1149 31.29 -5.04 6.68
C THR A 1149 29.88 -5.60 6.50
N VAL A 1150 29.76 -6.89 6.18
CA VAL A 1150 28.47 -7.58 6.09
C VAL A 1150 27.79 -7.68 7.46
N VAL A 1151 28.56 -7.89 8.53
CA VAL A 1151 28.05 -7.85 9.91
C VAL A 1151 27.44 -6.48 10.23
N ALA A 1152 28.10 -5.38 9.86
CA ALA A 1152 27.61 -4.03 10.09
C ALA A 1152 26.40 -3.68 9.23
N GLN A 1153 26.40 -4.06 7.95
CA GLN A 1153 25.33 -3.70 7.01
C GLN A 1153 24.06 -4.56 7.22
N ILE A 1154 24.21 -5.87 7.41
CA ILE A 1154 23.08 -6.81 7.49
C ILE A 1154 22.71 -7.08 8.95
N GLY A 1155 23.68 -7.47 9.79
CA GLY A 1155 23.42 -7.86 11.17
C GLY A 1155 22.98 -6.68 12.04
N ALA A 1156 23.77 -5.62 12.07
CA ALA A 1156 23.43 -4.42 12.85
C ALA A 1156 22.25 -3.65 12.23
N GLY A 1157 22.13 -3.62 10.90
CA GLY A 1157 20.98 -3.04 10.20
C GLY A 1157 19.65 -3.72 10.57
N ALA A 1158 19.60 -5.06 10.49
CA ALA A 1158 18.42 -5.82 10.89
C ALA A 1158 18.08 -5.63 12.38
N LEU A 1159 19.09 -5.57 13.25
CA LEU A 1159 18.88 -5.30 14.67
C LEU A 1159 18.31 -3.88 14.91
N TYR A 1160 18.76 -2.88 14.15
CA TYR A 1160 18.25 -1.52 14.21
C TYR A 1160 16.76 -1.46 13.87
N GLU A 1161 16.38 -2.05 12.74
CA GLU A 1161 14.98 -2.09 12.29
C GLU A 1161 14.10 -2.91 13.26
N TYR A 1162 14.62 -4.03 13.76
CA TYR A 1162 13.93 -4.84 14.76
C TYR A 1162 13.66 -4.04 16.04
N LEU A 1163 14.67 -3.34 16.57
CA LEU A 1163 14.51 -2.55 17.78
C LEU A 1163 13.60 -1.33 17.54
N ASP A 1164 13.68 -0.64 16.41
CA ASP A 1164 12.79 0.48 16.07
C ASP A 1164 11.31 0.05 15.98
N THR A 1165 11.05 -1.08 15.35
CA THR A 1165 9.69 -1.64 15.23
C THR A 1165 9.15 -2.25 16.52
N HIS A 1166 10.04 -2.67 17.43
CA HIS A 1166 9.71 -3.35 18.69
C HIS A 1166 10.12 -2.56 19.93
N LEU A 1167 10.21 -1.22 19.83
CA LEU A 1167 10.54 -0.32 20.94
C LEU A 1167 9.66 -0.53 22.19
N ASP A 1168 8.40 -0.94 21.99
CA ASP A 1168 7.44 -1.29 23.05
C ASP A 1168 7.91 -2.48 23.92
N PHE A 1169 8.73 -3.38 23.36
CA PHE A 1169 9.26 -4.59 24.02
C PHE A 1169 10.48 -4.27 24.90
N ALA A 1170 11.27 -3.27 24.52
CA ALA A 1170 12.43 -2.80 25.28
C ALA A 1170 12.03 -1.93 26.50
N SER A 1171 10.81 -1.41 26.52
CA SER A 1171 10.33 -0.43 27.51
C SER A 1171 9.52 -1.02 28.67
N ALA A 1172 9.74 -2.27 29.07
CA ALA A 1172 8.96 -3.00 30.10
C ALA A 1172 8.89 -2.34 31.51
N ARG A 1173 9.43 -1.12 31.69
CA ARG A 1173 9.36 -0.30 32.91
C ARG A 1173 8.63 1.05 32.74
N VAL A 1174 8.17 1.43 31.56
CA VAL A 1174 7.60 2.77 31.29
C VAL A 1174 6.13 2.67 30.90
N SER A 1175 5.32 3.63 31.33
CA SER A 1175 3.97 3.82 30.80
C SER A 1175 4.01 3.82 29.28
N TYR A 1176 3.31 2.86 28.67
CA TYR A 1176 3.08 2.71 27.23
C TYR A 1176 2.72 4.05 26.53
N GLU A 1177 2.13 4.99 27.26
CA GLU A 1177 1.75 6.31 26.77
C GLU A 1177 2.93 7.28 26.63
N ARG A 1178 3.97 7.17 27.48
CA ARG A 1178 5.15 8.08 27.46
C ARG A 1178 6.03 7.86 26.23
N VAL A 1179 6.22 6.61 25.78
CA VAL A 1179 7.05 6.26 24.60
C VAL A 1179 6.31 6.58 23.29
N ARG A 1180 4.98 6.44 23.26
CA ARG A 1180 4.13 6.82 22.11
C ARG A 1180 4.13 8.32 21.83
N GLY A 1181 4.33 9.16 22.85
CA GLY A 1181 4.34 10.62 22.75
C GLY A 1181 5.66 11.24 22.28
N LEU A 1182 6.74 10.45 22.16
CA LEU A 1182 8.06 10.97 21.74
C LEU A 1182 8.08 11.34 20.25
N ALA A 1183 8.72 12.46 19.93
CA ALA A 1183 9.00 12.86 18.56
C ALA A 1183 9.90 11.82 17.87
N ALA A 1184 9.75 11.65 16.55
CA ALA A 1184 10.48 10.63 15.79
C ALA A 1184 12.01 10.74 15.91
N ALA A 1185 12.56 11.95 16.11
CA ALA A 1185 13.99 12.16 16.30
C ALA A 1185 14.51 11.68 17.67
N ASP A 1186 13.72 11.85 18.74
CA ASP A 1186 14.08 11.37 20.09
C ASP A 1186 13.93 9.84 20.19
N ARG A 1187 12.99 9.28 19.42
CA ARG A 1187 12.84 7.84 19.25
C ARG A 1187 14.06 7.20 18.57
N GLY A 1188 14.54 7.80 17.47
CA GLY A 1188 15.73 7.33 16.75
C GLY A 1188 16.99 7.31 17.62
N ALA A 1189 17.21 8.36 18.43
CA ALA A 1189 18.36 8.41 19.34
C ALA A 1189 18.32 7.31 20.43
N LEU A 1190 17.13 6.89 20.86
CA LEU A 1190 16.94 5.80 21.82
C LEU A 1190 17.24 4.43 21.19
N VAL A 1191 16.88 4.24 19.91
CA VAL A 1191 17.22 3.04 19.13
C VAL A 1191 18.73 2.97 18.85
N ASP A 1192 19.37 4.07 18.44
CA ASP A 1192 20.83 4.15 18.22
C ASP A 1192 21.61 3.69 19.46
N HIS A 1193 21.22 4.18 20.64
CA HIS A 1193 21.84 3.79 21.91
C HIS A 1193 21.60 2.31 22.24
N ALA A 1194 20.39 1.80 22.01
CA ALA A 1194 20.06 0.40 22.23
C ALA A 1194 20.86 -0.53 21.31
N VAL A 1195 20.98 -0.22 20.02
CA VAL A 1195 21.79 -1.01 19.06
C VAL A 1195 23.25 -1.05 19.48
N GLY A 1196 23.83 0.10 19.85
CA GLY A 1196 25.22 0.15 20.35
C GLY A 1196 25.46 -0.75 21.57
N ARG A 1197 24.50 -0.80 22.51
CA ARG A 1197 24.56 -1.71 23.66
C ARG A 1197 24.52 -3.18 23.26
N TYR A 1198 23.62 -3.56 22.35
CA TYR A 1198 23.49 -4.96 21.91
C TYR A 1198 24.72 -5.44 21.13
N LEU A 1199 25.31 -4.60 20.29
CA LEU A 1199 26.53 -4.94 19.54
C LEU A 1199 27.77 -5.07 20.43
N ASN A 1200 27.83 -4.33 21.54
CA ASN A 1200 28.98 -4.34 22.46
C ASN A 1200 28.87 -5.35 23.60
N GLY A 1201 27.75 -6.06 23.77
CA GLY A 1201 27.60 -6.96 24.92
C GLY A 1201 26.32 -7.79 25.03
N GLY A 1202 25.36 -7.64 24.12
CA GLY A 1202 24.00 -8.22 24.25
C GLY A 1202 23.53 -9.06 23.06
N SER A 1203 24.41 -9.39 22.11
CA SER A 1203 24.08 -10.15 20.89
C SER A 1203 25.22 -11.07 20.45
N LEU A 1204 24.93 -11.96 19.50
CA LEU A 1204 25.93 -12.70 18.71
C LEU A 1204 25.93 -12.19 17.26
N ILE A 1205 26.06 -10.88 17.09
CA ILE A 1205 26.18 -10.23 15.79
C ILE A 1205 27.64 -9.84 15.60
N GLY A 1206 28.38 -10.55 14.77
CA GLY A 1206 29.84 -10.43 14.77
C GLY A 1206 30.56 -11.34 13.78
N THR A 1207 31.89 -11.21 13.78
CA THR A 1207 32.77 -12.22 13.20
C THR A 1207 32.80 -13.46 14.10
N PRO A 1208 33.15 -14.65 13.58
CA PRO A 1208 33.20 -15.86 14.40
C PRO A 1208 34.06 -15.73 15.67
N SER A 1209 35.19 -15.02 15.61
CA SER A 1209 36.05 -14.78 16.77
C SER A 1209 35.40 -13.86 17.82
N HIS A 1210 34.66 -12.83 17.39
CA HIS A 1210 33.90 -11.97 18.29
C HIS A 1210 32.77 -12.74 18.99
N CYS A 1211 32.00 -13.52 18.23
CA CYS A 1211 30.91 -14.34 18.76
C CYS A 1211 31.42 -15.45 19.69
N GLU A 1212 32.58 -16.04 19.40
CA GLU A 1212 33.22 -17.01 20.28
C GLU A 1212 33.57 -16.40 21.64
N ALA A 1213 34.15 -15.19 21.66
CA ALA A 1213 34.51 -14.50 22.89
C ALA A 1213 33.28 -14.25 23.77
N MET A 1214 32.18 -13.75 23.19
CA MET A 1214 30.91 -13.57 23.89
C MET A 1214 30.36 -14.89 24.44
N ALA A 1215 30.39 -15.96 23.65
CA ALA A 1215 29.95 -17.28 24.09
C ALA A 1215 30.77 -17.82 25.28
N ARG A 1216 32.08 -17.56 25.32
CA ARG A 1216 32.95 -17.89 26.47
C ARG A 1216 32.55 -17.10 27.71
N SER A 1217 32.35 -15.78 27.59
CA SER A 1217 31.91 -14.95 28.71
C SER A 1217 30.55 -15.39 29.28
N LEU A 1218 29.60 -15.77 28.43
CA LEU A 1218 28.31 -16.31 28.87
C LEU A 1218 28.48 -17.66 29.59
N LYS A 1219 29.42 -18.51 29.14
CA LYS A 1219 29.71 -19.77 29.82
C LYS A 1219 30.25 -19.55 31.23
N GLU A 1220 31.19 -18.61 31.38
CA GLU A 1220 31.82 -18.28 32.66
C GLU A 1220 30.81 -17.84 33.72
N ILE A 1221 29.76 -17.12 33.31
CA ILE A 1221 28.68 -16.70 34.22
C ILE A 1221 27.60 -17.77 34.45
N GLY A 1222 27.76 -18.96 33.87
CA GLY A 1222 26.90 -20.13 34.15
C GLY A 1222 25.75 -20.34 33.17
N VAL A 1223 25.83 -19.80 31.96
CA VAL A 1223 24.90 -20.10 30.85
C VAL A 1223 25.19 -21.49 30.28
N ASP A 1224 24.15 -22.30 30.13
CA ASP A 1224 24.26 -23.66 29.61
C ASP A 1224 24.01 -23.74 28.10
N GLU A 1225 23.14 -22.88 27.59
CA GLU A 1225 22.69 -22.89 26.20
C GLU A 1225 22.44 -21.47 25.68
N ILE A 1226 22.89 -21.19 24.46
CA ILE A 1226 22.58 -19.97 23.70
C ILE A 1226 21.55 -20.34 22.63
N ALA A 1227 20.38 -19.71 22.72
CA ALA A 1227 19.34 -19.78 21.71
C ALA A 1227 19.55 -18.65 20.69
N CYS A 1228 20.06 -19.01 19.51
CA CYS A 1228 20.34 -18.09 18.41
C CYS A 1228 19.03 -17.62 17.77
N LEU A 1229 18.64 -16.39 18.09
CA LEU A 1229 17.48 -15.75 17.49
C LEU A 1229 17.86 -15.27 16.08
N VAL A 1230 17.18 -15.81 15.06
CA VAL A 1230 17.59 -15.63 13.65
C VAL A 1230 16.56 -14.90 12.78
N ASP A 1231 15.32 -14.73 13.23
CA ASP A 1231 14.22 -14.14 12.46
C ASP A 1231 13.90 -12.70 12.87
N PHE A 1232 14.93 -11.92 13.22
CA PHE A 1232 14.83 -10.51 13.61
C PHE A 1232 15.02 -9.53 12.44
N GLY A 1233 14.68 -9.94 11.21
CA GLY A 1233 14.79 -9.11 10.00
C GLY A 1233 16.03 -9.36 9.14
N VAL A 1234 16.87 -10.35 9.48
CA VAL A 1234 17.96 -10.80 8.59
C VAL A 1234 17.35 -11.47 7.35
N PRO A 1235 17.76 -11.11 6.11
CA PRO A 1235 17.20 -11.73 4.90
C PRO A 1235 17.46 -13.25 4.86
N ARG A 1236 16.48 -14.01 4.35
CA ARG A 1236 16.46 -15.48 4.37
C ARG A 1236 17.73 -16.11 3.80
N GLU A 1237 18.25 -15.56 2.71
CA GLU A 1237 19.46 -16.03 2.02
C GLU A 1237 20.73 -15.94 2.89
N HIS A 1238 20.71 -15.12 3.94
CA HIS A 1238 21.83 -14.93 4.87
C HIS A 1238 21.68 -15.70 6.18
N VAL A 1239 20.46 -16.14 6.54
CA VAL A 1239 20.21 -16.87 7.80
C VAL A 1239 20.90 -18.23 7.83
N LEU A 1240 20.71 -19.07 6.80
CA LEU A 1240 21.32 -20.42 6.77
C LEU A 1240 22.85 -20.37 6.70
N PRO A 1241 23.49 -19.53 5.86
CA PRO A 1241 24.95 -19.35 5.89
C PRO A 1241 25.47 -18.90 7.26
N SER A 1242 24.78 -17.98 7.93
CA SER A 1242 25.14 -17.55 9.29
C SER A 1242 25.08 -18.71 10.29
N LEU A 1243 24.07 -19.58 10.22
CA LEU A 1243 23.99 -20.78 11.05
C LEU A 1243 25.11 -21.81 10.75
N VAL A 1244 25.56 -21.90 9.50
CA VAL A 1244 26.74 -22.72 9.13
C VAL A 1244 28.01 -22.18 9.77
N GLU A 1245 28.16 -20.86 9.87
CA GLU A 1245 29.30 -20.24 10.58
C GLU A 1245 29.24 -20.53 12.08
N VAL A 1246 28.06 -20.45 12.71
CA VAL A 1246 27.86 -20.86 14.12
C VAL A 1246 28.21 -22.33 14.33
N ALA A 1247 27.74 -23.23 13.47
CA ALA A 1247 28.09 -24.65 13.51
C ALA A 1247 29.59 -24.89 13.36
N SER A 1248 30.23 -24.17 12.44
CA SER A 1248 31.67 -24.26 12.20
C SER A 1248 32.48 -23.77 13.39
N MET A 1249 32.05 -22.69 14.04
CA MET A 1249 32.62 -22.19 15.29
C MET A 1249 32.52 -23.25 16.40
N GLN A 1250 31.36 -23.86 16.59
CA GLN A 1250 31.15 -24.95 17.56
C GLN A 1250 32.02 -26.19 17.23
N ALA A 1251 32.12 -26.58 15.95
CA ALA A 1251 32.86 -27.74 15.52
C ALA A 1251 34.39 -27.58 15.70
N LYS A 1252 34.96 -26.42 15.37
CA LYS A 1252 36.40 -26.12 15.54
C LYS A 1252 36.86 -26.30 16.99
N LEU A 1253 36.00 -25.97 17.94
CA LEU A 1253 36.27 -26.07 19.37
C LEU A 1253 36.07 -27.49 19.93
N ASN A 1254 35.24 -28.29 19.26
CA ASN A 1254 35.08 -29.71 19.57
C ASN A 1254 36.19 -30.60 18.98
N VAL A 1255 36.86 -30.18 17.90
CA VAL A 1255 37.96 -30.94 17.22
C VAL A 1255 39.33 -30.77 17.89
N GLN A 1256 39.52 -29.76 18.75
CA GLN A 1256 40.70 -29.66 19.62
C GLN A 1256 40.69 -30.65 20.81
N ARG A 1257 39.75 -31.61 20.83
CA ARG A 1257 39.64 -32.70 21.83
C ARG A 1257 40.39 -33.96 21.43
#